data_AF-A0A6H9L277-F1
#
_entry.id   AF-A0A6H9L277-F1
#
_cell.length_a   1.000
_cell.length_b   1.000
_cell.length_c   1.000
_cell.angle_alpha   90.00
_cell.angle_beta   90.00
_cell.angle_gamma   90.00
#
_symmetry.space_group_name_H-M   'P 1'
#
loop_
_entity.id
_entity.type
_entity.pdbx_description
1 polymer ?
#
loop_
_entity_poly.entity_id
_entity_poly.type
_entity_poly.pdbx_seq_one_letter_code
_entity_poly.pdbx_strand_id
1 'polypeptide(L)'
;MHFFKLKMCKLSFILLIFQLSAEVCAQQATPFRIVGWHGSVLLHSMHEDRTSAVESEEQNYKQSFLLRNRGFIINPLLWAFQWDGRLGFMQENFVDSRIEQSTRGRLMGQSFSSSFFKDTAHPFRISLNHNTNIIKLAYAGRNEYDIRTYLATFDLLNKALVSRFSAEYRDIQDEWSRGGYSSKRDQVRKNFTYSGTHNGEKYDTRIRAHIFNSDDRLSSDRSYSTYTLKYQTNRTFGDSLKNMWSNSFDALHRTGSRLYTSGRLSQNLDALLLKKVKSSFQYSLNSYKVLGNTSVENSASGRVRYPLTHDIGIGAGLGGAHGTANTGSFNSSNYSGNISYNKNMPLGGMFQATYYQTFAHTSRDINVTERAVVFEEHFFLGSVPVYLNERHIIISSIVVIDKETKMVFEEGENKDYFIRDFGDRVEIHRNLLGRIEESSGILVDYRFETLPSLKYNTTTQLVSTGISYKKLNLYFRKSVHNVDLLAGELDGRATLGNMKVMATGLQSGVRGKKAGISLSGEYKTQESVEFSYDATNFRNTFFIIPTEAITWTASAAYLHMDHRLKEYQIDDLSISSELKWRPTMDLYITSYLTLRNRDESERNEEINFEYGFSLQRLWRIFRLKIEFDKRKWEFDPQRINEKRTTIELERVF
;
A
#
# COMPACT_ATOMS: atom_id res chain seq x y z
N MET A 1 -26.23 45.32 7.47
CA MET A 1 -27.60 45.69 7.10
C MET A 1 -27.78 45.51 5.59
N HIS A 2 -28.12 44.31 5.12
CA HIS A 2 -28.76 44.02 3.82
C HIS A 2 -29.00 42.50 3.75
N PHE A 3 -30.11 42.09 4.35
CA PHE A 3 -30.52 40.70 4.54
C PHE A 3 -31.79 40.47 3.71
N PHE A 4 -31.75 40.64 2.39
CA PHE A 4 -32.87 40.34 1.50
C PHE A 4 -32.37 40.12 0.07
N LYS A 5 -32.23 38.83 -0.33
CA LYS A 5 -32.36 38.28 -1.71
C LYS A 5 -31.65 36.91 -1.82
N LEU A 6 -32.23 35.89 -1.17
CA LEU A 6 -31.81 34.48 -1.38
C LEU A 6 -33.01 33.51 -1.36
N LYS A 7 -34.20 34.01 -1.72
CA LYS A 7 -35.43 33.20 -1.84
C LYS A 7 -35.92 32.97 -3.27
N MET A 8 -35.31 33.57 -4.31
CA MET A 8 -35.72 33.32 -5.71
C MET A 8 -34.87 32.29 -6.48
N CYS A 9 -33.65 31.93 -6.06
CA CYS A 9 -32.87 30.90 -6.76
C CYS A 9 -33.32 29.45 -6.47
N LYS A 10 -34.10 29.19 -5.42
CA LYS A 10 -34.58 27.84 -5.10
C LYS A 10 -35.82 27.42 -5.90
N LEU A 11 -36.61 28.36 -6.43
CA LEU A 11 -37.81 28.04 -7.22
C LEU A 11 -37.48 27.82 -8.70
N SER A 12 -36.52 28.57 -9.26
CA SER A 12 -36.14 28.44 -10.67
C SER A 12 -35.38 27.15 -10.99
N PHE A 13 -34.63 26.58 -10.02
CA PHE A 13 -33.94 25.30 -10.20
C PHE A 13 -34.91 24.11 -10.15
N ILE A 14 -36.00 24.22 -9.37
CA ILE A 14 -37.06 23.21 -9.31
C ILE A 14 -37.93 23.25 -10.57
N LEU A 15 -38.20 24.44 -11.12
CA LEU A 15 -38.94 24.60 -12.38
C LEU A 15 -38.15 24.17 -13.63
N LEU A 16 -36.82 24.30 -13.64
CA LEU A 16 -35.98 23.81 -14.73
C LEU A 16 -35.91 22.27 -14.79
N ILE A 17 -35.98 21.61 -13.61
CA ILE A 17 -36.02 20.15 -13.50
C ILE A 17 -37.36 19.59 -14.02
N PHE A 18 -38.45 20.35 -13.90
CA PHE A 18 -39.76 19.95 -14.42
C PHE A 18 -39.93 20.17 -15.94
N GLN A 19 -39.19 21.11 -16.54
CA GLN A 19 -39.27 21.36 -17.99
C GLN A 19 -38.40 20.41 -18.85
N LEU A 20 -37.41 19.74 -18.25
CA LEU A 20 -36.51 18.81 -18.98
C LEU A 20 -36.93 17.34 -18.92
N SER A 21 -38.07 17.01 -18.30
CA SER A 21 -38.55 15.63 -18.11
C SER A 21 -39.77 15.24 -18.95
N ALA A 22 -40.12 16.02 -19.98
CA ALA A 22 -41.39 15.86 -20.72
C ALA A 22 -41.47 14.66 -21.70
N GLU A 23 -40.42 13.85 -21.84
CA GLU A 23 -40.45 12.64 -22.66
C GLU A 23 -40.14 11.39 -21.82
N VAL A 24 -41.05 11.03 -20.92
CA VAL A 24 -41.09 9.67 -20.36
C VAL A 24 -42.50 9.13 -20.52
N CYS A 25 -42.60 8.14 -21.40
CA CYS A 25 -43.80 7.42 -21.81
C CYS A 25 -44.64 6.96 -20.61
N ALA A 26 -45.97 7.12 -20.74
CA ALA A 26 -46.96 6.77 -19.75
C ALA A 26 -47.04 5.24 -19.53
N GLN A 27 -46.24 4.73 -18.61
CA GLN A 27 -46.54 3.51 -17.86
C GLN A 27 -46.99 3.92 -16.46
N GLN A 28 -48.06 3.30 -15.97
CA GLN A 28 -48.68 3.55 -14.66
C GLN A 28 -47.63 3.71 -13.55
N ALA A 29 -47.30 4.96 -13.23
CA ALA A 29 -46.37 5.30 -12.19
C ALA A 29 -47.07 5.14 -10.84
N THR A 30 -46.84 4.01 -10.16
CA THR A 30 -47.10 3.95 -8.72
C THR A 30 -46.16 4.93 -8.04
N PRO A 31 -46.64 5.93 -7.27
CA PRO A 31 -45.83 7.06 -6.80
C PRO A 31 -44.68 6.63 -5.87
N PHE A 32 -44.79 5.47 -5.23
CA PHE A 32 -43.77 4.91 -4.34
C PHE A 32 -43.79 3.38 -4.41
N ARG A 33 -42.62 2.76 -4.63
CA ARG A 33 -42.48 1.29 -4.60
C ARG A 33 -41.24 0.88 -3.83
N ILE A 34 -41.43 0.08 -2.80
CA ILE A 34 -40.36 -0.67 -2.14
C ILE A 34 -40.11 -1.94 -2.97
N VAL A 35 -38.86 -2.13 -3.41
CA VAL A 35 -38.48 -3.28 -4.26
C VAL A 35 -38.23 -4.52 -3.42
N GLY A 36 -37.70 -4.35 -2.21
CA GLY A 36 -37.51 -5.44 -1.26
C GLY A 36 -36.79 -5.01 0.01
N TRP A 37 -37.01 -5.79 1.06
CA TRP A 37 -36.21 -5.76 2.29
C TRP A 37 -35.21 -6.92 2.23
N HIS A 38 -33.99 -6.66 2.65
CA HIS A 38 -32.97 -7.69 2.86
C HIS A 38 -32.37 -7.44 4.23
N GLY A 39 -32.42 -8.42 5.11
CA GLY A 39 -31.82 -8.32 6.42
C GLY A 39 -30.72 -9.34 6.61
N SER A 40 -29.83 -9.07 7.56
CA SER A 40 -29.08 -10.14 8.19
C SER A 40 -28.94 -9.93 9.69
N VAL A 41 -28.93 -11.04 10.43
CA VAL A 41 -28.53 -11.06 11.84
C VAL A 41 -27.17 -11.73 11.92
N LEU A 42 -26.19 -11.05 12.50
CA LEU A 42 -24.85 -11.56 12.75
C LEU A 42 -24.63 -11.69 14.25
N LEU A 43 -24.36 -12.90 14.69
CA LEU A 43 -23.83 -13.20 16.02
C LEU A 43 -22.35 -13.54 15.85
N HIS A 44 -21.49 -12.85 16.58
CA HIS A 44 -20.06 -13.04 16.57
C HIS A 44 -19.60 -13.22 18.01
N SER A 45 -18.92 -14.32 18.28
CA SER A 45 -18.29 -14.61 19.56
C SER A 45 -16.83 -14.91 19.32
N MET A 46 -15.96 -14.28 20.10
CA MET A 46 -14.53 -14.49 20.04
C MET A 46 -13.99 -14.67 21.45
N HIS A 47 -13.16 -15.68 21.61
CA HIS A 47 -12.43 -15.98 22.83
C HIS A 47 -10.94 -16.02 22.49
N GLU A 48 -10.14 -15.25 23.21
CA GLU A 48 -8.71 -15.15 22.96
C GLU A 48 -7.93 -15.22 24.27
N ASP A 49 -7.06 -16.22 24.39
CA ASP A 49 -6.15 -16.37 25.52
C ASP A 49 -4.75 -16.01 25.07
N ARG A 50 -4.10 -15.07 25.76
CA ARG A 50 -2.70 -14.72 25.53
C ARG A 50 -1.88 -14.97 26.79
N THR A 51 -0.86 -15.80 26.63
CA THR A 51 0.14 -16.07 27.67
C THR A 51 1.46 -15.45 27.22
N SER A 52 1.91 -14.41 27.94
CA SER A 52 3.18 -13.71 27.70
C SER A 52 3.92 -13.45 29.02
N ALA A 53 4.77 -12.42 29.12
CA ALA A 53 5.29 -11.94 30.42
C ALA A 53 4.15 -11.54 31.39
N VAL A 54 2.96 -11.29 30.84
CA VAL A 54 1.70 -11.08 31.54
C VAL A 54 0.64 -12.00 30.94
N GLU A 55 -0.10 -12.71 31.79
CA GLU A 55 -1.27 -13.50 31.37
C GLU A 55 -2.47 -12.58 31.17
N SER A 56 -3.13 -12.70 30.01
CA SER A 56 -4.37 -12.00 29.72
C SER A 56 -5.37 -12.90 29.01
N GLU A 57 -6.62 -12.88 29.47
CA GLU A 57 -7.78 -13.50 28.86
C GLU A 57 -8.71 -12.42 28.30
N GLU A 58 -9.16 -12.60 27.06
CA GLU A 58 -10.10 -11.70 26.40
C GLU A 58 -11.32 -12.45 25.85
N GLN A 59 -12.49 -12.02 26.29
CA GLN A 59 -13.78 -12.49 25.80
C GLN A 59 -14.50 -11.35 25.09
N ASN A 60 -14.90 -11.57 23.84
CA ASN A 60 -15.67 -10.61 23.05
C ASN A 60 -16.96 -11.25 22.52
N TYR A 61 -18.08 -10.61 22.86
CA TYR A 61 -19.38 -10.96 22.35
C TYR A 61 -19.99 -9.78 21.57
N LYS A 62 -20.34 -10.03 20.32
CA LYS A 62 -20.93 -9.04 19.42
C LYS A 62 -22.19 -9.58 18.76
N GLN A 63 -23.29 -8.88 18.97
CA GLN A 63 -24.52 -9.07 18.22
C GLN A 63 -24.73 -7.88 17.29
N SER A 64 -25.08 -8.13 16.03
CA SER A 64 -25.55 -7.05 15.16
C SER A 64 -26.69 -7.49 14.27
N PHE A 65 -27.67 -6.61 14.17
CA PHE A 65 -28.81 -6.67 13.28
C PHE A 65 -28.60 -5.65 12.17
N LEU A 66 -28.66 -6.12 10.93
CA LEU A 66 -28.57 -5.30 9.74
C LEU A 66 -29.89 -5.42 8.98
N LEU A 67 -30.48 -4.29 8.65
CA LEU A 67 -31.67 -4.20 7.82
C LEU A 67 -31.40 -3.28 6.65
N ARG A 68 -31.60 -3.78 5.44
CA ARG A 68 -31.45 -3.03 4.19
C ARG A 68 -32.77 -2.94 3.47
N ASN A 69 -33.06 -1.75 2.95
CA ASN A 69 -34.21 -1.49 2.13
C ASN A 69 -33.78 -0.81 0.84
N ARG A 70 -34.38 -1.22 -0.28
CA ARG A 70 -34.23 -0.55 -1.57
C ARG A 70 -35.60 -0.23 -2.14
N GLY A 71 -35.74 0.97 -2.69
CA GLY A 71 -36.98 1.43 -3.29
C GLY A 71 -36.73 2.49 -4.36
N PHE A 72 -37.83 2.92 -4.98
CA PHE A 72 -37.84 4.04 -5.89
C PHE A 72 -39.13 4.84 -5.76
N ILE A 73 -39.07 6.11 -6.16
CA ILE A 73 -40.22 7.02 -6.24
C ILE A 73 -40.47 7.30 -7.71
N ILE A 74 -41.70 7.07 -8.17
CA ILE A 74 -42.15 7.17 -9.58
C ILE A 74 -41.49 6.12 -10.50
N ASN A 75 -40.16 6.16 -10.66
CA ASN A 75 -39.39 5.29 -11.54
C ASN A 75 -37.95 5.12 -11.01
N PRO A 76 -37.35 3.91 -11.02
CA PRO A 76 -35.97 3.69 -10.59
C PRO A 76 -34.91 4.48 -11.37
N LEU A 77 -35.23 4.95 -12.58
CA LEU A 77 -34.38 5.83 -13.38
C LEU A 77 -34.45 7.30 -12.93
N LEU A 78 -35.60 7.73 -12.41
CA LEU A 78 -35.81 9.11 -11.94
C LEU A 78 -35.31 9.29 -10.52
N TRP A 79 -35.71 8.41 -9.60
CA TRP A 79 -35.30 8.45 -8.20
C TRP A 79 -35.32 7.06 -7.58
N ALA A 80 -34.13 6.52 -7.31
CA ALA A 80 -33.94 5.31 -6.52
C ALA A 80 -33.27 5.66 -5.19
N PHE A 81 -33.65 4.95 -4.13
CA PHE A 81 -33.04 5.09 -2.81
C PHE A 81 -32.71 3.73 -2.20
N GLN A 82 -31.70 3.74 -1.34
CA GLN A 82 -31.31 2.63 -0.49
C GLN A 82 -31.08 3.15 0.92
N TRP A 83 -31.63 2.45 1.90
CA TRP A 83 -31.39 2.68 3.31
C TRP A 83 -30.84 1.41 3.93
N ASP A 84 -29.76 1.54 4.71
CA ASP A 84 -29.22 0.45 5.51
C ASP A 84 -29.15 0.90 6.97
N GLY A 85 -29.86 0.22 7.86
CA GLY A 85 -29.76 0.39 9.29
C GLY A 85 -29.00 -0.78 9.91
N ARG A 86 -28.00 -0.48 10.74
CA ARG A 86 -27.27 -1.44 11.56
C ARG A 86 -27.43 -1.06 13.02
N LEU A 87 -27.95 -1.98 13.81
CA LEU A 87 -27.96 -1.89 15.26
C LEU A 87 -27.14 -3.05 15.79
N GLY A 88 -26.27 -2.80 16.75
CA GLY A 88 -25.47 -3.83 17.36
C GLY A 88 -25.20 -3.52 18.81
N PHE A 89 -24.96 -4.59 19.55
CA PHE A 89 -24.51 -4.55 20.91
C PHE A 89 -23.21 -5.33 20.99
N MET A 90 -22.28 -4.82 21.78
CA MET A 90 -20.99 -5.43 22.02
C MET A 90 -20.77 -5.46 23.53
N GLN A 91 -20.41 -6.62 24.05
CA GLN A 91 -20.01 -6.80 25.43
C GLN A 91 -18.68 -7.53 25.45
N GLU A 92 -17.79 -7.05 26.30
CA GLU A 92 -16.42 -7.53 26.33
C GLU A 92 -15.93 -7.58 27.76
N ASN A 93 -15.17 -8.62 28.05
CA ASN A 93 -14.50 -8.78 29.33
C ASN A 93 -13.03 -9.03 29.01
N PHE A 94 -12.17 -8.18 29.54
CA PHE A 94 -10.73 -8.32 29.48
C PHE A 94 -10.21 -8.52 30.90
N VAL A 95 -9.44 -9.57 31.11
CA VAL A 95 -8.84 -9.91 32.39
C VAL A 95 -7.34 -10.07 32.17
N ASP A 96 -6.54 -9.25 32.84
CA ASP A 96 -5.10 -9.36 32.93
C ASP A 96 -4.71 -9.43 34.41
N SER A 97 -3.57 -10.03 34.73
CA SER A 97 -2.89 -10.00 36.03
C SER A 97 -3.00 -8.68 36.83
N ARG A 98 -3.16 -7.52 36.18
CA ARG A 98 -3.26 -6.20 36.84
C ARG A 98 -4.58 -5.48 36.66
N ILE A 99 -5.40 -5.87 35.68
CA ILE A 99 -6.57 -5.08 35.26
C ILE A 99 -7.70 -6.04 34.86
N GLU A 100 -8.85 -5.91 35.52
CA GLU A 100 -10.11 -6.48 35.05
C GLU A 100 -10.98 -5.34 34.50
N GLN A 101 -11.41 -5.48 33.25
CA GLN A 101 -12.22 -4.47 32.58
C GLN A 101 -13.37 -5.13 31.84
N SER A 102 -14.60 -4.81 32.22
CA SER A 102 -15.80 -5.14 31.44
C SER A 102 -16.28 -3.89 30.71
N THR A 103 -16.47 -4.00 29.39
CA THR A 103 -16.98 -2.91 28.57
C THR A 103 -18.26 -3.33 27.86
N ARG A 104 -19.14 -2.34 27.68
CA ARG A 104 -20.38 -2.49 26.89
C ARG A 104 -20.45 -1.34 25.90
N GLY A 105 -20.66 -1.69 24.65
CA GLY A 105 -20.75 -0.76 23.53
C GLY A 105 -22.06 -0.93 22.77
N ARG A 106 -22.61 0.19 22.30
CA ARG A 106 -23.67 0.19 21.29
C ARG A 106 -23.05 0.53 19.95
N LEU A 107 -23.34 -0.28 18.95
CA LEU A 107 -22.92 -0.06 17.58
C LEU A 107 -24.14 0.41 16.80
N MET A 108 -24.14 1.67 16.40
CA MET A 108 -25.19 2.25 15.58
C MET A 108 -24.58 2.67 14.25
N GLY A 109 -25.10 2.08 13.18
CA GLY A 109 -24.79 2.45 11.82
C GLY A 109 -26.07 2.79 11.08
N GLN A 110 -26.10 3.90 10.36
CA GLN A 110 -27.17 4.19 9.43
C GLN A 110 -26.57 4.75 8.15
N SER A 111 -26.85 4.11 7.03
CA SER A 111 -26.58 4.65 5.72
C SER A 111 -27.89 4.96 5.00
N PHE A 112 -27.92 6.08 4.31
CA PHE A 112 -28.96 6.40 3.35
C PHE A 112 -28.26 6.86 2.08
N SER A 113 -28.66 6.33 0.94
CA SER A 113 -28.18 6.78 -0.35
C SER A 113 -29.35 6.94 -1.32
N SER A 114 -29.28 7.96 -2.15
CA SER A 114 -30.31 8.29 -3.11
C SER A 114 -29.65 8.70 -4.40
N SER A 115 -30.14 8.17 -5.51
CA SER A 115 -29.69 8.50 -6.87
C SER A 115 -30.85 9.02 -7.69
N PHE A 116 -30.63 10.11 -8.40
CA PHE A 116 -31.56 10.78 -9.28
C PHE A 116 -31.03 10.72 -10.71
N PHE A 117 -31.94 10.52 -11.67
CA PHE A 117 -31.63 10.56 -13.10
C PHE A 117 -30.50 9.61 -13.53
N LYS A 118 -30.53 8.35 -13.05
CA LYS A 118 -29.42 7.40 -13.11
C LYS A 118 -28.85 7.16 -14.52
N ASP A 119 -29.71 7.22 -15.53
CA ASP A 119 -29.39 6.94 -16.93
C ASP A 119 -29.53 8.18 -17.84
N THR A 120 -29.53 9.39 -17.27
CA THR A 120 -29.52 10.64 -18.06
C THR A 120 -28.09 11.18 -18.20
N ALA A 121 -27.93 12.27 -18.95
CA ALA A 121 -26.66 12.96 -19.07
C ALA A 121 -26.15 13.57 -17.74
N HIS A 122 -27.01 13.67 -16.72
CA HIS A 122 -26.74 14.41 -15.48
C HIS A 122 -27.14 13.63 -14.21
N PRO A 123 -26.58 12.44 -13.93
CA PRO A 123 -26.91 11.70 -12.72
C PRO A 123 -26.47 12.48 -11.47
N PHE A 124 -27.32 12.47 -10.45
CA PHE A 124 -27.04 13.10 -9.16
C PHE A 124 -27.22 12.09 -8.03
N ARG A 125 -26.33 12.08 -7.05
CA ARG A 125 -26.37 11.17 -5.91
C ARG A 125 -26.12 11.91 -4.61
N ILE A 126 -26.86 11.54 -3.58
CA ILE A 126 -26.60 11.96 -2.21
C ILE A 126 -26.46 10.72 -1.35
N SER A 127 -25.59 10.79 -0.36
CA SER A 127 -25.46 9.76 0.66
C SER A 127 -25.16 10.38 2.01
N LEU A 128 -25.73 9.76 3.02
CA LEU A 128 -25.61 10.10 4.43
C LEU A 128 -25.18 8.82 5.12
N ASN A 129 -24.14 8.89 5.92
CA ASN A 129 -23.67 7.74 6.67
C ASN A 129 -23.35 8.20 8.09
N HIS A 130 -23.90 7.51 9.08
CA HIS A 130 -23.54 7.64 10.46
C HIS A 130 -23.03 6.28 10.92
N ASN A 131 -21.85 6.23 11.49
CA ASN A 131 -21.29 4.99 11.99
C ASN A 131 -20.58 5.25 13.32
N THR A 132 -21.02 4.52 14.34
CA THR A 132 -20.34 4.43 15.63
C THR A 132 -19.75 3.05 15.75
N ASN A 133 -18.47 2.99 16.09
CA ASN A 133 -17.81 1.71 16.32
C ASN A 133 -16.67 1.87 17.32
N ILE A 134 -16.31 0.74 17.90
CA ILE A 134 -15.28 0.63 18.92
C ILE A 134 -14.27 -0.36 18.36
N ILE A 135 -13.05 0.11 18.10
CA ILE A 135 -11.90 -0.72 17.75
C ILE A 135 -11.10 -0.98 19.02
N LYS A 136 -10.64 -2.21 19.16
CA LYS A 136 -9.72 -2.61 20.22
C LYS A 136 -8.30 -2.53 19.75
N LEU A 137 -7.43 -2.18 20.68
CA LEU A 137 -6.00 -2.28 20.55
C LEU A 137 -5.50 -3.31 21.57
N ALA A 138 -4.34 -3.92 21.29
CA ALA A 138 -3.74 -4.87 22.23
C ALA A 138 -3.53 -4.24 23.63
N TYR A 139 -3.59 -5.08 24.67
CA TYR A 139 -3.31 -4.72 26.07
C TYR A 139 -4.24 -3.63 26.66
N ALA A 140 -5.55 -3.87 26.63
CA ALA A 140 -6.59 -2.98 27.18
C ALA A 140 -6.66 -1.57 26.55
N GLY A 141 -6.12 -1.38 25.35
CA GLY A 141 -6.29 -0.15 24.59
C GLY A 141 -7.66 -0.12 23.88
N ARG A 142 -8.35 1.02 23.94
CA ARG A 142 -9.66 1.21 23.31
C ARG A 142 -9.62 2.43 22.41
N ASN A 143 -10.22 2.31 21.22
CA ASN A 143 -10.48 3.43 20.33
C ASN A 143 -11.95 3.49 19.94
N GLU A 144 -12.67 4.51 20.37
CA GLU A 144 -14.08 4.73 20.05
C GLU A 144 -14.23 5.83 19.01
N TYR A 145 -14.93 5.57 17.91
CA TYR A 145 -15.22 6.60 16.92
C TYR A 145 -16.71 6.75 16.61
N ASP A 146 -17.15 8.01 16.54
CA ASP A 146 -18.40 8.46 15.94
C ASP A 146 -18.07 9.23 14.66
N ILE A 147 -18.47 8.67 13.51
CA ILE A 147 -18.22 9.26 12.19
C ILE A 147 -19.55 9.55 11.51
N ARG A 148 -19.77 10.81 11.16
CA ARG A 148 -20.89 11.26 10.32
C ARG A 148 -20.34 11.75 8.99
N THR A 149 -20.83 11.19 7.90
CA THR A 149 -20.42 11.54 6.54
C THR A 149 -21.62 11.93 5.70
N TYR A 150 -21.51 13.06 5.02
CA TYR A 150 -22.50 13.58 4.09
C TYR A 150 -21.79 13.75 2.76
N LEU A 151 -22.24 13.06 1.72
CA LEU A 151 -21.61 13.09 0.40
C LEU A 151 -22.65 13.38 -0.66
N ALA A 152 -22.39 14.40 -1.47
CA ALA A 152 -23.14 14.69 -2.69
C ALA A 152 -22.21 14.48 -3.89
N THR A 153 -22.71 13.85 -4.96
CA THR A 153 -21.99 13.62 -6.21
C THR A 153 -22.86 14.00 -7.39
N PHE A 154 -22.29 14.71 -8.35
CA PHE A 154 -22.94 15.13 -9.58
C PHE A 154 -22.08 14.74 -10.77
N ASP A 155 -22.64 13.96 -11.68
CA ASP A 155 -21.98 13.48 -12.89
C ASP A 155 -22.49 14.28 -14.11
N LEU A 156 -21.59 14.67 -15.01
CA LEU A 156 -21.85 15.29 -16.31
C LEU A 156 -21.31 14.34 -17.39
N LEU A 157 -22.18 13.56 -18.00
CA LEU A 157 -21.82 12.58 -19.03
C LEU A 157 -21.72 13.24 -20.42
N ASN A 158 -20.78 14.17 -20.58
CA ASN A 158 -20.48 14.79 -21.88
C ASN A 158 -19.49 13.91 -22.67
N LYS A 159 -19.73 13.71 -23.97
CA LYS A 159 -18.83 12.97 -24.88
C LYS A 159 -17.41 13.56 -24.92
N ALA A 160 -17.28 14.88 -24.80
CA ALA A 160 -15.98 15.55 -24.83
C ALA A 160 -15.19 15.32 -23.53
N LEU A 161 -15.84 15.34 -22.37
CA LEU A 161 -15.22 15.11 -21.07
C LEU A 161 -16.29 14.67 -20.07
N VAL A 162 -16.23 13.42 -19.63
CA VAL A 162 -17.11 12.92 -18.56
C VAL A 162 -16.60 13.48 -17.25
N SER A 163 -17.38 14.35 -16.63
CA SER A 163 -16.99 15.07 -15.43
C SER A 163 -17.79 14.60 -14.22
N ARG A 164 -17.16 14.54 -13.05
CA ARG A 164 -17.78 14.23 -11.76
C ARG A 164 -17.33 15.25 -10.75
N PHE A 165 -18.29 15.79 -10.02
CA PHE A 165 -18.07 16.66 -8.87
C PHE A 165 -18.55 15.93 -7.63
N SER A 166 -17.77 15.95 -6.55
CA SER A 166 -18.20 15.46 -5.26
C SER A 166 -17.85 16.45 -4.16
N ALA A 167 -18.77 16.58 -3.21
CA ALA A 167 -18.59 17.33 -1.99
C ALA A 167 -18.90 16.40 -0.81
N GLU A 168 -17.93 16.23 0.07
CA GLU A 168 -18.03 15.45 1.29
C GLU A 168 -17.84 16.36 2.49
N TYR A 169 -18.71 16.21 3.48
CA TYR A 169 -18.54 16.73 4.82
C TYR A 169 -18.47 15.55 5.77
N ARG A 170 -17.46 15.52 6.64
CA ARG A 170 -17.27 14.47 7.62
C ARG A 170 -16.99 15.05 8.99
N ASP A 171 -17.75 14.64 9.99
CA ASP A 171 -17.51 14.95 11.40
C ASP A 171 -17.00 13.67 12.07
N ILE A 172 -15.84 13.76 12.73
CA ILE A 172 -15.16 12.62 13.35
C ILE A 172 -14.92 12.98 14.81
N GLN A 173 -15.51 12.20 15.70
CA GLN A 173 -15.15 12.20 17.11
C GLN A 173 -14.47 10.87 17.39
N ASP A 174 -13.29 10.93 18.01
CA ASP A 174 -12.49 9.76 18.33
C ASP A 174 -11.94 9.89 19.75
N GLU A 175 -12.09 8.84 20.54
CA GLU A 175 -11.60 8.76 21.91
C GLU A 175 -10.78 7.49 22.07
N TRP A 176 -9.48 7.70 22.24
CA TRP A 176 -8.54 6.67 22.59
C TRP A 176 -8.33 6.65 24.10
N SER A 177 -8.32 5.48 24.72
CA SER A 177 -8.01 5.35 26.15
C SER A 177 -7.27 4.05 26.49
N ARG A 178 -6.38 4.14 27.48
CA ARG A 178 -5.63 3.00 28.03
C ARG A 178 -5.03 3.35 29.40
N GLY A 179 -5.26 2.53 30.42
CA GLY A 179 -4.49 2.57 31.69
C GLY A 179 -4.40 3.96 32.36
N GLY A 180 -5.47 4.77 32.29
CA GLY A 180 -5.51 6.14 32.84
C GLY A 180 -5.11 7.26 31.86
N TYR A 181 -4.56 6.93 30.69
CA TYR A 181 -4.34 7.87 29.61
C TYR A 181 -5.55 7.90 28.67
N SER A 182 -5.97 9.11 28.26
CA SER A 182 -6.98 9.28 27.23
C SER A 182 -6.58 10.38 26.26
N SER A 183 -6.78 10.15 24.97
CA SER A 183 -6.65 11.18 23.94
C SER A 183 -7.99 11.33 23.24
N LYS A 184 -8.44 12.57 23.05
CA LYS A 184 -9.65 12.87 22.29
C LYS A 184 -9.28 13.60 21.01
N ARG A 185 -10.07 13.37 19.97
CA ARG A 185 -10.02 14.07 18.70
C ARG A 185 -11.44 14.42 18.28
N ASP A 186 -11.64 15.68 17.89
CA ASP A 186 -12.90 16.19 17.35
C ASP A 186 -12.56 16.95 16.08
N GLN A 187 -12.82 16.34 14.93
CA GLN A 187 -12.30 16.79 13.65
C GLN A 187 -13.40 16.90 12.59
N VAL A 188 -13.50 18.06 11.97
CA VAL A 188 -14.35 18.31 10.81
C VAL A 188 -13.51 18.28 9.54
N ARG A 189 -13.87 17.41 8.61
CA ARG A 189 -13.25 17.32 7.28
C ARG A 189 -14.23 17.76 6.19
N LYS A 190 -13.74 18.56 5.25
CA LYS A 190 -14.49 19.02 4.08
C LYS A 190 -13.69 18.68 2.85
N ASN A 191 -14.23 17.81 2.00
CA ASN A 191 -13.55 17.36 0.78
C ASN A 191 -14.36 17.81 -0.42
N PHE A 192 -13.72 18.46 -1.38
CA PHE A 192 -14.28 18.74 -2.68
C PHE A 192 -13.40 18.08 -3.72
N THR A 193 -14.00 17.23 -4.57
CA THR A 193 -13.29 16.57 -5.66
C THR A 193 -13.95 16.89 -6.98
N TYR A 194 -13.13 17.21 -7.97
CA TYR A 194 -13.50 17.21 -9.37
C TYR A 194 -12.70 16.12 -10.08
N SER A 195 -13.34 15.33 -10.93
CA SER A 195 -12.65 14.40 -11.83
C SER A 195 -13.26 14.45 -13.23
N GLY A 196 -12.45 14.75 -14.24
CA GLY A 196 -12.83 14.70 -15.65
C GLY A 196 -12.07 13.60 -16.37
N THR A 197 -12.74 12.83 -17.22
CA THR A 197 -12.13 11.78 -18.04
C THR A 197 -12.63 11.82 -19.47
N HIS A 198 -11.73 11.79 -20.43
CA HIS A 198 -12.01 11.62 -21.85
C HIS A 198 -11.27 10.38 -22.33
N ASN A 199 -11.99 9.39 -22.86
CA ASN A 199 -11.41 8.15 -23.38
C ASN A 199 -11.59 8.10 -24.91
N GLY A 200 -10.67 8.73 -25.64
CA GLY A 200 -10.62 8.66 -27.10
C GLY A 200 -9.58 7.66 -27.60
N GLU A 201 -9.74 7.16 -28.82
CA GLU A 201 -8.79 6.19 -29.43
C GLU A 201 -7.38 6.77 -29.63
N LYS A 202 -7.30 8.06 -29.96
CA LYS A 202 -6.04 8.78 -30.19
C LYS A 202 -5.59 9.62 -29.00
N TYR A 203 -6.49 9.88 -28.07
CA TYR A 203 -6.30 10.85 -27.00
C TYR A 203 -7.12 10.44 -25.77
N ASP A 204 -6.44 10.14 -24.67
CA ASP A 204 -7.04 9.92 -23.34
C ASP A 204 -6.57 11.05 -22.43
N THR A 205 -7.49 11.68 -21.71
CA THR A 205 -7.17 12.73 -20.74
C THR A 205 -7.93 12.55 -19.45
N ARG A 206 -7.24 12.73 -18.33
CA ARG A 206 -7.77 12.62 -16.99
C ARG A 206 -7.32 13.82 -16.17
N ILE A 207 -8.28 14.50 -15.56
CA ILE A 207 -8.04 15.64 -14.68
C ILE A 207 -8.66 15.32 -13.34
N ARG A 208 -7.95 15.59 -12.24
CA ARG A 208 -8.49 15.47 -10.90
C ARG A 208 -8.04 16.65 -10.06
N ALA A 209 -8.98 17.41 -9.53
CA ALA A 209 -8.71 18.42 -8.51
C ALA A 209 -9.32 17.97 -7.19
N HIS A 210 -8.61 18.16 -6.09
CA HIS A 210 -9.05 17.78 -4.75
C HIS A 210 -8.70 18.88 -3.77
N ILE A 211 -9.69 19.36 -3.04
CA ILE A 211 -9.54 20.33 -1.95
C ILE A 211 -9.99 19.63 -0.68
N PHE A 212 -9.10 19.56 0.30
CA PHE A 212 -9.32 18.91 1.57
C PHE A 212 -9.07 19.92 2.67
N ASN A 213 -10.04 20.17 3.53
CA ASN A 213 -9.87 20.97 4.73
C ASN A 213 -10.13 20.10 5.94
N SER A 214 -9.23 20.14 6.90
CA SER A 214 -9.34 19.48 8.19
C SER A 214 -9.25 20.53 9.27
N ASP A 215 -10.26 20.57 10.14
CA ASP A 215 -10.28 21.43 11.30
C ASP A 215 -10.46 20.56 12.55
N ASP A 216 -9.46 20.54 13.43
CA ASP A 216 -9.52 19.87 14.73
C ASP A 216 -9.92 20.89 15.79
N ARG A 217 -11.09 20.67 16.41
CA ARG A 217 -11.70 21.57 17.39
C ARG A 217 -10.99 21.54 18.75
N LEU A 218 -10.17 20.52 19.01
CA LEU A 218 -9.43 20.36 20.27
C LEU A 218 -7.99 20.87 20.15
N SER A 219 -7.38 20.79 18.96
CA SER A 219 -5.96 21.12 18.76
C SER A 219 -5.73 21.81 17.42
N SER A 220 -5.53 23.13 17.42
CA SER A 220 -5.42 23.93 16.19
C SER A 220 -4.18 23.63 15.35
N ASP A 221 -3.13 23.09 15.95
CA ASP A 221 -1.92 22.58 15.29
C ASP A 221 -2.19 21.33 14.42
N ARG A 222 -3.34 20.67 14.59
CA ARG A 222 -3.79 19.56 13.75
C ARG A 222 -4.69 20.00 12.59
N SER A 223 -5.06 21.28 12.52
CA SER A 223 -5.85 21.84 11.42
C SER A 223 -4.97 22.16 10.20
N TYR A 224 -5.44 21.78 9.00
CA TYR A 224 -4.73 22.02 7.74
C TYR A 224 -5.66 22.01 6.53
N SER A 225 -5.23 22.66 5.45
CA SER A 225 -5.87 22.60 4.15
C SER A 225 -4.91 22.05 3.12
N THR A 226 -5.39 21.21 2.21
CA THR A 226 -4.62 20.62 1.11
C THR A 226 -5.36 20.80 -0.20
N TYR A 227 -4.63 21.27 -1.21
CA TYR A 227 -5.08 21.47 -2.57
C TYR A 227 -4.23 20.58 -3.46
N THR A 228 -4.86 19.71 -4.24
CA THR A 228 -4.18 18.80 -5.15
C THR A 228 -4.77 18.95 -6.54
N LEU A 229 -3.90 19.03 -7.55
CA LEU A 229 -4.27 19.01 -8.96
C LEU A 229 -3.46 17.91 -9.64
N LYS A 230 -4.15 17.01 -10.33
CA LYS A 230 -3.56 15.97 -11.16
C LYS A 230 -4.10 16.09 -12.57
N TYR A 231 -3.22 16.05 -13.54
CA TYR A 231 -3.53 16.08 -14.95
C TYR A 231 -2.73 14.99 -15.63
N GLN A 232 -3.38 14.13 -16.40
CA GLN A 232 -2.73 13.10 -17.20
C GLN A 232 -3.31 13.12 -18.59
N THR A 233 -2.45 12.98 -19.59
CA THR A 233 -2.87 12.82 -20.97
C THR A 233 -1.99 11.81 -21.69
N ASN A 234 -2.60 10.95 -22.48
CA ASN A 234 -1.93 10.00 -23.36
C ASN A 234 -2.40 10.25 -24.78
N ARG A 235 -1.46 10.39 -25.70
CA ARG A 235 -1.71 10.59 -27.12
C ARG A 235 -1.04 9.49 -27.91
N THR A 236 -1.81 8.74 -28.68
CA THR A 236 -1.27 7.79 -29.66
C THR A 236 -1.22 8.45 -31.04
N PHE A 237 -0.16 8.18 -31.80
CA PHE A 237 0.05 8.82 -33.11
C PHE A 237 0.87 7.94 -34.07
N GLY A 238 0.96 8.39 -35.33
CA GLY A 238 1.56 7.66 -36.45
C GLY A 238 0.60 6.68 -37.13
N ASP A 239 0.99 6.19 -38.30
CA ASP A 239 0.12 5.43 -39.23
C ASP A 239 -0.43 4.11 -38.65
N SER A 240 0.16 3.63 -37.56
CA SER A 240 -0.25 2.39 -36.87
C SER A 240 -0.61 2.60 -35.40
N LEU A 241 -0.71 3.86 -34.92
CA LEU A 241 -0.94 4.20 -33.52
C LEU A 241 0.06 3.55 -32.54
N LYS A 242 1.25 3.19 -33.04
CA LYS A 242 2.30 2.52 -32.27
C LYS A 242 3.17 3.49 -31.47
N ASN A 243 3.10 4.79 -31.76
CA ASN A 243 3.80 5.81 -31.00
C ASN A 243 2.87 6.35 -29.93
N MET A 244 3.40 6.59 -28.73
CA MET A 244 2.64 7.05 -27.58
C MET A 244 3.39 8.16 -26.88
N TRP A 245 2.71 9.27 -26.63
CA TRP A 245 3.19 10.33 -25.76
C TRP A 245 2.28 10.41 -24.54
N SER A 246 2.86 10.19 -23.37
CA SER A 246 2.17 10.28 -22.08
C SER A 246 2.73 11.47 -21.32
N ASN A 247 1.86 12.29 -20.74
CA ASN A 247 2.23 13.42 -19.90
C ASN A 247 1.41 13.34 -18.60
N SER A 248 2.05 13.56 -17.48
CA SER A 248 1.41 13.68 -16.17
C SER A 248 1.96 14.90 -15.43
N PHE A 249 1.05 15.66 -14.84
CA PHE A 249 1.34 16.78 -13.97
C PHE A 249 0.60 16.60 -12.65
N ASP A 250 1.32 16.67 -11.54
CA ASP A 250 0.79 16.59 -10.18
C ASP A 250 1.27 17.81 -9.40
N ALA A 251 0.34 18.58 -8.83
CA ALA A 251 0.64 19.68 -7.93
C ALA A 251 -0.09 19.45 -6.60
N LEU A 252 0.58 19.80 -5.51
CA LEU A 252 0.04 19.74 -4.16
C LEU A 252 0.49 20.99 -3.40
N HIS A 253 -0.45 21.64 -2.73
CA HIS A 253 -0.18 22.73 -1.81
C HIS A 253 -0.91 22.48 -0.50
N ARG A 254 -0.23 22.64 0.62
CA ARG A 254 -0.79 22.45 1.97
C ARG A 254 -0.45 23.64 2.85
N THR A 255 -1.45 24.12 3.57
CA THR A 255 -1.37 25.17 4.59
C THR A 255 -1.80 24.61 5.96
N GLY A 256 -1.49 25.32 7.04
CA GLY A 256 -1.73 24.88 8.43
C GLY A 256 -0.43 24.85 9.23
N SER A 257 -0.33 23.97 10.22
CA SER A 257 0.86 23.81 11.07
C SER A 257 2.15 23.49 10.33
N ARG A 258 2.04 22.89 9.13
CA ARG A 258 3.19 22.63 8.24
C ARG A 258 2.86 23.06 6.81
N LEU A 259 3.59 24.06 6.32
CA LEU A 259 3.52 24.53 4.93
C LEU A 259 4.30 23.57 4.03
N TYR A 260 3.61 22.99 3.05
CA TYR A 260 4.20 22.08 2.07
C TYR A 260 3.68 22.40 0.68
N THR A 261 4.57 22.46 -0.31
CA THR A 261 4.17 22.60 -1.71
C THR A 261 5.03 21.67 -2.55
N SER A 262 4.43 20.95 -3.49
CA SER A 262 5.16 20.14 -4.47
C SER A 262 4.53 20.23 -5.84
N GLY A 263 5.36 20.16 -6.88
CA GLY A 263 4.96 20.04 -8.27
C GLY A 263 5.79 18.95 -8.94
N ARG A 264 5.15 18.10 -9.73
CA ARG A 264 5.78 17.07 -10.54
C ARG A 264 5.22 17.13 -11.94
N LEU A 265 6.09 17.22 -12.92
CA LEU A 265 5.79 17.02 -14.32
C LEU A 265 6.55 15.77 -14.77
N SER A 266 5.91 14.89 -15.52
CA SER A 266 6.57 13.74 -16.13
C SER A 266 6.03 13.54 -17.55
N GLN A 267 6.93 13.28 -18.48
CA GLN A 267 6.61 13.09 -19.89
C GLN A 267 7.34 11.86 -20.39
N ASN A 268 6.64 10.98 -21.07
CA ASN A 268 7.17 9.76 -21.66
C ASN A 268 6.78 9.73 -23.14
N LEU A 269 7.74 9.54 -24.02
CA LEU A 269 7.54 9.44 -25.46
C LEU A 269 8.12 8.11 -25.93
N ASP A 270 7.25 7.19 -26.33
CA ASP A 270 7.62 5.97 -27.02
C ASP A 270 7.36 6.14 -28.51
N ALA A 271 8.40 5.99 -29.32
CA ALA A 271 8.33 6.17 -30.76
C ALA A 271 9.05 5.03 -31.50
N LEU A 272 8.46 4.60 -32.61
CA LEU A 272 9.07 3.71 -33.57
C LEU A 272 9.67 4.57 -34.70
N LEU A 273 10.92 5.01 -34.54
CA LEU A 273 11.59 5.94 -35.47
C LEU A 273 11.85 5.31 -36.86
N LEU A 274 12.08 4.00 -36.90
CA LEU A 274 12.24 3.18 -38.11
C LEU A 274 11.51 1.86 -37.90
N LYS A 275 11.21 1.10 -38.97
CA LYS A 275 10.46 -0.17 -38.92
C LYS A 275 10.90 -1.15 -37.81
N LYS A 276 12.18 -1.10 -37.39
CA LYS A 276 12.76 -1.95 -36.35
C LYS A 276 13.33 -1.19 -35.14
N VAL A 277 13.49 0.13 -35.19
CA VAL A 277 14.13 0.90 -34.11
C VAL A 277 13.07 1.48 -33.19
N LYS A 278 13.06 1.05 -31.93
CA LYS A 278 12.19 1.59 -30.88
C LYS A 278 13.00 2.58 -30.04
N SER A 279 12.46 3.76 -29.81
CA SER A 279 13.02 4.77 -28.91
C SER A 279 12.03 5.12 -27.82
N SER A 280 12.53 5.32 -26.60
CA SER A 280 11.76 5.80 -25.46
C SER A 280 12.49 6.99 -24.84
N PHE A 281 11.80 8.12 -24.69
CA PHE A 281 12.32 9.31 -24.02
C PHE A 281 11.49 9.59 -22.78
N GLN A 282 12.14 9.92 -21.68
CA GLN A 282 11.50 10.22 -20.41
C GLN A 282 12.05 11.54 -19.90
N TYR A 283 11.18 12.43 -19.45
CA TYR A 283 11.54 13.68 -18.80
C TYR A 283 10.72 13.81 -17.52
N SER A 284 11.35 14.23 -16.43
CA SER A 284 10.64 14.62 -15.21
C SER A 284 11.23 15.87 -14.60
N LEU A 285 10.34 16.70 -14.08
CA LEU A 285 10.65 17.87 -13.27
C LEU A 285 9.91 17.69 -11.94
N ASN A 286 10.65 17.64 -10.85
CA ASN A 286 10.13 17.59 -9.51
C ASN A 286 10.52 18.89 -8.80
N SER A 287 9.59 19.48 -8.06
CA SER A 287 9.85 20.62 -7.21
C SER A 287 9.12 20.43 -5.89
N TYR A 288 9.77 20.74 -4.79
CA TYR A 288 9.13 20.77 -3.48
C TYR A 288 9.66 21.92 -2.64
N LYS A 289 8.79 22.43 -1.77
CA LYS A 289 9.06 23.46 -0.78
C LYS A 289 8.49 23.01 0.56
N VAL A 290 9.37 22.83 1.54
CA VAL A 290 9.06 22.34 2.89
C VAL A 290 9.79 23.23 3.89
N LEU A 291 9.10 23.82 4.87
CA LEU A 291 9.73 24.54 6.00
C LEU A 291 10.80 25.57 5.56
N GLY A 292 10.58 26.26 4.44
CA GLY A 292 11.54 27.24 3.87
C GLY A 292 12.59 26.66 2.92
N ASN A 293 12.82 25.35 2.96
CA ASN A 293 13.70 24.65 2.02
C ASN A 293 13.00 24.42 0.68
N THR A 294 13.61 24.93 -0.39
CA THR A 294 13.14 24.67 -1.76
C THR A 294 14.12 23.76 -2.45
N SER A 295 13.60 22.80 -3.22
CA SER A 295 14.39 21.96 -4.10
C SER A 295 13.66 21.75 -5.41
N VAL A 296 14.43 21.75 -6.49
CA VAL A 296 13.97 21.52 -7.86
C VAL A 296 14.91 20.52 -8.50
N GLU A 297 14.39 19.48 -9.10
CA GLU A 297 15.13 18.43 -9.79
C GLU A 297 14.56 18.23 -11.18
N ASN A 298 15.43 18.25 -12.18
CA ASN A 298 15.11 17.93 -13.56
C ASN A 298 15.87 16.68 -13.96
N SER A 299 15.22 15.72 -14.57
CA SER A 299 15.88 14.54 -15.13
C SER A 299 15.34 14.22 -16.51
N ALA A 300 16.22 13.82 -17.40
CA ALA A 300 15.88 13.40 -18.74
C ALA A 300 16.63 12.11 -19.07
N SER A 301 15.99 11.21 -19.82
CA SER A 301 16.66 10.05 -20.38
C SER A 301 16.08 9.69 -21.74
N GLY A 302 16.90 9.08 -22.58
CA GLY A 302 16.54 8.54 -23.87
C GLY A 302 17.15 7.15 -23.99
N ARG A 303 16.38 6.21 -24.56
CA ARG A 303 16.86 4.87 -24.87
C ARG A 303 16.43 4.51 -26.28
N VAL A 304 17.31 3.84 -27.00
CA VAL A 304 17.07 3.28 -28.32
C VAL A 304 17.34 1.78 -28.26
N ARG A 305 16.46 0.98 -28.87
CA ARG A 305 16.60 -0.47 -29.01
C ARG A 305 16.46 -0.86 -30.47
N TYR A 306 17.40 -1.67 -30.93
CA TYR A 306 17.47 -2.19 -32.29
C TYR A 306 17.63 -3.72 -32.27
N PRO A 307 16.68 -4.49 -32.83
CA PRO A 307 16.84 -5.92 -33.07
C PRO A 307 17.76 -6.11 -34.28
N LEU A 308 19.04 -6.37 -34.04
CA LEU A 308 20.05 -6.61 -35.08
C LEU A 308 19.69 -7.85 -35.90
N THR A 309 19.26 -8.92 -35.22
CA THR A 309 18.73 -10.15 -35.82
C THR A 309 17.44 -10.56 -35.12
N HIS A 310 16.88 -11.72 -35.45
CA HIS A 310 15.72 -12.26 -34.74
C HIS A 310 16.03 -12.60 -33.28
N ASP A 311 17.29 -12.97 -33.01
CA ASP A 311 17.76 -13.44 -31.71
C ASP A 311 18.60 -12.40 -30.96
N ILE A 312 19.28 -11.48 -31.66
CA ILE A 312 20.17 -10.47 -31.09
C ILE A 312 19.51 -9.09 -31.09
N GLY A 313 19.40 -8.49 -29.90
CA GLY A 313 18.95 -7.12 -29.71
C GLY A 313 20.02 -6.28 -29.02
N ILE A 314 20.27 -5.09 -29.55
CA ILE A 314 21.18 -4.10 -28.97
C ILE A 314 20.34 -2.92 -28.48
N GLY A 315 20.74 -2.30 -27.37
CA GLY A 315 20.20 -1.04 -26.94
C GLY A 315 21.28 -0.11 -26.41
N ALA A 316 21.02 1.18 -26.52
CA ALA A 316 21.82 2.25 -25.96
C ALA A 316 20.89 3.22 -25.25
N GLY A 317 21.36 3.83 -24.18
CA GLY A 317 20.62 4.84 -23.46
C GLY A 317 21.55 5.91 -22.90
N LEU A 318 21.00 7.10 -22.75
CA LEU A 318 21.66 8.23 -22.12
C LEU A 318 20.65 8.89 -21.19
N GLY A 319 21.14 9.52 -20.14
CA GLY A 319 20.30 10.26 -19.24
C GLY A 319 21.11 11.15 -18.34
N GLY A 320 20.39 11.92 -17.54
CA GLY A 320 20.98 12.76 -16.53
C GLY A 320 19.92 13.40 -15.67
N ALA A 321 20.35 13.86 -14.51
CA ALA A 321 19.54 14.61 -13.59
C ALA A 321 20.34 15.77 -13.02
N HIS A 322 19.72 16.93 -12.96
CA HIS A 322 20.25 18.11 -12.32
C HIS A 322 19.25 18.59 -11.28
N GLY A 323 19.69 18.72 -10.04
CA GLY A 323 18.87 19.29 -8.97
C GLY A 323 19.56 20.42 -8.26
N THR A 324 18.76 21.39 -7.84
CA THR A 324 19.15 22.48 -6.96
C THR A 324 18.30 22.42 -5.70
N ALA A 325 18.89 22.80 -4.59
CA ALA A 325 18.24 23.00 -3.32
C ALA A 325 18.86 24.21 -2.63
N ASN A 326 18.20 24.75 -1.60
CA ASN A 326 18.84 25.75 -0.73
C ASN A 326 20.17 25.23 -0.15
N THR A 327 20.31 23.91 -0.02
CA THR A 327 21.46 23.23 0.54
C THR A 327 22.58 22.92 -0.45
N GLY A 328 22.41 23.22 -1.74
CA GLY A 328 23.43 22.94 -2.76
C GLY A 328 22.83 22.46 -4.08
N SER A 329 23.66 21.83 -4.91
CA SER A 329 23.23 21.27 -6.18
C SER A 329 23.80 19.87 -6.40
N PHE A 330 23.11 19.09 -7.22
CA PHE A 330 23.66 17.85 -7.73
C PHE A 330 23.49 17.80 -9.25
N ASN A 331 24.43 17.14 -9.89
CA ASN A 331 24.36 16.84 -11.30
C ASN A 331 24.77 15.38 -11.49
N SER A 332 24.05 14.67 -12.33
CA SER A 332 24.38 13.32 -12.73
C SER A 332 24.15 13.15 -14.21
N SER A 333 25.02 12.40 -14.87
CA SER A 333 24.83 11.92 -16.23
C SER A 333 25.09 10.44 -16.26
N ASN A 334 24.37 9.71 -17.11
CA ASN A 334 24.58 8.30 -17.31
C ASN A 334 24.48 7.91 -18.77
N TYR A 335 25.23 6.88 -19.11
CA TYR A 335 25.28 6.27 -20.43
C TYR A 335 25.18 4.77 -20.21
N SER A 336 24.29 4.11 -20.93
CA SER A 336 24.06 2.68 -20.81
C SER A 336 24.05 2.01 -22.16
N GLY A 337 24.54 0.78 -22.20
CA GLY A 337 24.53 -0.10 -23.35
C GLY A 337 24.06 -1.48 -22.94
N ASN A 338 23.30 -2.14 -23.79
CA ASN A 338 22.86 -3.50 -23.55
C ASN A 338 22.91 -4.34 -24.83
N ILE A 339 23.34 -5.59 -24.68
CA ILE A 339 23.28 -6.60 -25.73
C ILE A 339 22.51 -7.78 -25.14
N SER A 340 21.48 -8.22 -25.85
CA SER A 340 20.64 -9.34 -25.48
C SER A 340 20.63 -10.37 -26.61
N TYR A 341 20.72 -11.64 -26.26
CA TYR A 341 20.68 -12.77 -27.15
C TYR A 341 19.66 -13.78 -26.63
N ASN A 342 18.61 -14.04 -27.41
CA ASN A 342 17.59 -15.01 -27.09
C ASN A 342 17.44 -15.97 -28.26
N LYS A 343 17.82 -17.23 -28.08
CA LYS A 343 17.73 -18.24 -29.13
C LYS A 343 16.89 -19.42 -28.70
N ASN A 344 15.88 -19.74 -29.51
CA ASN A 344 15.15 -20.99 -29.38
C ASN A 344 16.09 -22.16 -29.70
N MET A 345 16.15 -23.13 -28.79
CA MET A 345 16.93 -24.36 -28.93
C MET A 345 16.00 -25.52 -29.34
N PRO A 346 16.54 -26.61 -29.90
CA PRO A 346 15.77 -27.83 -30.15
C PRO A 346 15.04 -28.33 -28.90
N LEU A 347 14.01 -29.17 -29.09
CA LEU A 347 13.21 -29.77 -28.01
C LEU A 347 12.43 -28.75 -27.14
N GLY A 348 12.23 -27.54 -27.65
CA GLY A 348 11.51 -26.46 -26.95
C GLY A 348 12.33 -25.79 -25.85
N GLY A 349 13.66 -25.85 -25.95
CA GLY A 349 14.54 -25.09 -25.08
C GLY A 349 14.67 -23.63 -25.52
N MET A 350 15.17 -22.77 -24.63
CA MET A 350 15.49 -21.38 -24.92
C MET A 350 16.72 -20.98 -24.12
N PHE A 351 17.73 -20.49 -24.83
CA PHE A 351 18.92 -19.89 -24.28
C PHE A 351 18.80 -18.37 -24.29
N GLN A 352 19.15 -17.74 -23.18
CA GLN A 352 19.10 -16.28 -23.01
C GLN A 352 20.43 -15.81 -22.43
N ALA A 353 21.04 -14.82 -23.05
CA ALA A 353 22.22 -14.13 -22.52
C ALA A 353 22.02 -12.62 -22.65
N THR A 354 22.37 -11.88 -21.61
CA THR A 354 22.28 -10.42 -21.57
C THR A 354 23.54 -9.85 -20.93
N TYR A 355 24.15 -8.91 -21.63
CA TYR A 355 25.19 -8.02 -21.11
C TYR A 355 24.63 -6.61 -21.03
N TYR A 356 24.77 -5.97 -19.88
CA TYR A 356 24.36 -4.60 -19.64
C TYR A 356 25.50 -3.85 -18.97
N GLN A 357 25.81 -2.66 -19.47
CA GLN A 357 26.83 -1.80 -18.91
C GLN A 357 26.28 -0.40 -18.77
N THR A 358 26.56 0.25 -17.65
CA THR A 358 26.24 1.65 -17.41
C THR A 358 27.45 2.36 -16.84
N PHE A 359 27.74 3.54 -17.37
CA PHE A 359 28.68 4.49 -16.81
C PHE A 359 27.87 5.69 -16.35
N ALA A 360 28.05 6.11 -15.09
CA ALA A 360 27.42 7.28 -14.53
C ALA A 360 28.47 8.20 -13.92
N HIS A 361 28.35 9.49 -14.16
CA HIS A 361 29.13 10.53 -13.51
C HIS A 361 28.20 11.28 -12.57
N THR A 362 28.60 11.44 -11.31
CA THR A 362 27.82 12.19 -10.31
C THR A 362 28.70 13.24 -9.66
N SER A 363 28.19 14.47 -9.62
CA SER A 363 28.77 15.61 -8.90
C SER A 363 27.74 16.11 -7.90
N ARG A 364 28.06 16.08 -6.61
CA ARG A 364 27.26 16.67 -5.55
C ARG A 364 28.05 17.81 -4.94
N ASP A 365 27.55 19.03 -5.11
CA ASP A 365 28.12 20.23 -4.51
C ASP A 365 27.13 20.69 -3.43
N ILE A 366 27.30 20.17 -2.22
CA ILE A 366 26.42 20.38 -1.08
C ILE A 366 27.08 21.39 -0.12
N ASN A 367 26.35 22.47 0.16
CA ASN A 367 26.78 23.60 0.99
C ASN A 367 26.20 23.57 2.42
N VAL A 368 25.30 22.63 2.72
CA VAL A 368 24.64 22.50 4.03
C VAL A 368 24.72 21.06 4.49
N THR A 369 24.95 20.85 5.77
CA THR A 369 25.19 19.54 6.36
C THR A 369 23.92 18.72 6.60
N GLU A 370 22.72 19.24 6.37
CA GLU A 370 21.44 18.58 6.68
C GLU A 370 20.40 18.70 5.55
N ARG A 371 19.61 17.64 5.31
CA ARG A 371 18.46 17.63 4.40
C ARG A 371 17.25 17.00 5.07
N ALA A 372 16.04 17.41 4.68
CA ALA A 372 14.79 16.85 5.19
C ALA A 372 14.17 15.81 4.22
N VAL A 373 13.64 14.74 4.77
CA VAL A 373 12.72 13.78 4.15
C VAL A 373 11.33 13.99 4.73
N VAL A 374 10.29 13.90 3.89
CA VAL A 374 8.90 14.11 4.28
C VAL A 374 8.05 12.98 3.73
N PHE A 375 7.20 12.42 4.56
CA PHE A 375 6.28 11.32 4.25
C PHE A 375 6.96 10.09 3.66
N GLU A 376 8.10 9.70 4.23
CA GLU A 376 8.65 8.38 3.96
C GLU A 376 7.70 7.31 4.48
N GLU A 377 7.23 6.45 3.59
CA GLU A 377 6.17 5.48 3.91
C GLU A 377 6.76 4.15 4.35
N HIS A 378 6.27 3.64 5.47
CA HIS A 378 6.62 2.32 5.98
C HIS A 378 5.40 1.59 6.54
N PHE A 379 5.59 0.30 6.81
CA PHE A 379 4.61 -0.55 7.48
C PHE A 379 5.32 -1.36 8.56
N PHE A 380 4.70 -1.45 9.74
CA PHE A 380 5.17 -2.38 10.77
C PHE A 380 4.68 -3.79 10.47
N LEU A 381 5.58 -4.78 10.56
CA LEU A 381 5.23 -6.19 10.46
C LEU A 381 5.63 -6.88 11.77
N GLY A 382 4.65 -7.19 12.62
CA GLY A 382 4.90 -7.72 13.97
C GLY A 382 5.67 -6.77 14.90
N SER A 383 6.74 -7.28 15.49
CA SER A 383 7.71 -6.56 16.33
C SER A 383 8.98 -6.14 15.57
N VAL A 384 9.04 -6.36 14.25
CA VAL A 384 10.20 -6.02 13.44
C VAL A 384 10.33 -4.50 13.33
N PRO A 385 11.52 -3.93 13.61
CA PRO A 385 11.73 -2.49 13.47
C PRO A 385 11.62 -2.05 12.01
N VAL A 386 11.18 -0.80 11.84
CA VAL A 386 11.18 -0.12 10.55
C VAL A 386 12.51 0.60 10.39
N TYR A 387 13.22 0.32 9.30
CA TYR A 387 14.42 1.06 8.91
C TYR A 387 14.02 2.26 8.05
N LEU A 388 14.54 3.44 8.41
CA LEU A 388 14.49 4.60 7.52
C LEU A 388 15.48 4.44 6.36
N ASN A 389 15.13 4.97 5.19
CA ASN A 389 15.85 4.75 3.93
C ASN A 389 17.16 5.53 3.84
N GLU A 390 17.20 6.74 4.42
CA GLU A 390 18.42 7.53 4.47
C GLU A 390 19.30 7.14 5.66
N ARG A 391 20.57 7.55 5.59
CA ARG A 391 21.58 7.31 6.62
C ARG A 391 21.92 8.61 7.35
N HIS A 392 22.60 8.50 8.50
CA HIS A 392 23.02 9.65 9.32
C HIS A 392 21.84 10.54 9.72
N ILE A 393 20.75 9.91 10.13
CA ILE A 393 19.51 10.59 10.46
C ILE A 393 19.67 11.31 11.81
N ILE A 394 19.23 12.56 11.86
CA ILE A 394 19.19 13.36 13.08
C ILE A 394 17.98 12.89 13.88
N ILE A 395 18.20 12.02 14.87
CA ILE A 395 17.14 11.33 15.62
C ILE A 395 16.10 12.31 16.16
N SER A 396 16.53 13.44 16.72
CA SER A 396 15.65 14.46 17.31
C SER A 396 14.73 15.17 16.31
N SER A 397 14.87 14.90 15.02
CA SER A 397 14.03 15.47 13.96
C SER A 397 12.95 14.52 13.44
N ILE A 398 12.98 13.26 13.87
CA ILE A 398 12.04 12.23 13.42
C ILE A 398 10.65 12.52 13.95
N VAL A 399 9.66 12.54 13.06
CA VAL A 399 8.25 12.66 13.38
C VAL A 399 7.51 11.54 12.66
N VAL A 400 6.89 10.65 13.44
CA VAL A 400 6.10 9.54 12.89
C VAL A 400 4.62 9.94 12.84
N ILE A 401 3.98 9.67 11.71
CA ILE A 401 2.62 10.09 11.40
C ILE A 401 1.84 8.87 10.91
N ASP A 402 0.62 8.67 11.37
CA ASP A 402 -0.27 7.65 10.86
C ASP A 402 -0.62 7.90 9.38
N LYS A 403 -0.44 6.89 8.53
CA LYS A 403 -0.64 7.06 7.08
C LYS A 403 -2.09 7.36 6.72
N GLU A 404 -3.06 6.77 7.41
CA GLU A 404 -4.47 6.87 7.05
C GLU A 404 -5.12 8.11 7.67
N THR A 405 -4.86 8.32 8.96
CA THR A 405 -5.49 9.34 9.80
C THR A 405 -4.68 10.63 9.88
N LYS A 406 -3.39 10.60 9.51
CA LYS A 406 -2.43 11.72 9.60
C LYS A 406 -2.18 12.21 11.04
N MET A 407 -2.42 11.35 12.02
CA MET A 407 -2.13 11.61 13.44
C MET A 407 -0.63 11.55 13.69
N VAL A 408 -0.06 12.53 14.39
CA VAL A 408 1.33 12.46 14.84
C VAL A 408 1.40 11.55 16.06
N PHE A 409 2.24 10.52 15.97
CA PHE A 409 2.54 9.61 17.08
C PHE A 409 3.60 10.22 18.00
N GLU A 410 3.62 9.80 19.26
CA GLU A 410 4.56 10.29 20.26
C GLU A 410 5.70 9.32 20.52
N GLU A 411 6.94 9.84 20.54
CA GLU A 411 8.15 9.10 20.86
C GLU A 411 8.35 8.91 22.37
N GLY A 412 8.72 7.70 22.78
CA GLY A 412 9.19 7.34 24.13
C GLY A 412 8.93 5.87 24.46
N GLU A 413 9.70 5.33 25.42
CA GLU A 413 9.61 3.91 25.84
C GLU A 413 8.21 3.48 26.35
N ASN A 414 7.41 4.44 26.83
CA ASN A 414 6.02 4.23 27.27
C ASN A 414 4.98 4.93 26.39
N LYS A 415 5.36 5.32 25.16
CA LYS A 415 4.49 6.02 24.20
C LYS A 415 4.19 5.16 22.97
N ASP A 416 4.03 5.77 21.80
CA ASP A 416 3.61 5.07 20.59
C ASP A 416 4.74 4.29 19.92
N TYR A 417 5.95 4.86 19.93
CA TYR A 417 7.16 4.28 19.34
C TYR A 417 8.41 4.75 20.10
N PHE A 418 9.52 4.08 19.88
CA PHE A 418 10.85 4.55 20.30
C PHE A 418 11.84 4.35 19.16
N ILE A 419 12.90 5.14 19.18
CA ILE A 419 13.91 5.16 18.13
C ILE A 419 15.20 4.54 18.66
N ARG A 420 15.86 3.73 17.84
CA ARG A 420 17.19 3.20 18.11
C ARG A 420 18.12 3.51 16.95
N ASP A 421 19.34 3.86 17.28
CA ASP A 421 20.43 3.98 16.31
C ASP A 421 21.06 2.60 16.09
N PHE A 422 21.32 2.25 14.83
CA PHE A 422 21.98 1.02 14.42
C PHE A 422 23.07 1.36 13.39
N GLY A 423 24.20 1.87 13.89
CA GLY A 423 25.33 2.26 13.06
C GLY A 423 25.09 3.59 12.35
N ASP A 424 24.87 3.55 11.03
CA ASP A 424 24.54 4.71 10.20
C ASP A 424 23.04 4.76 9.84
N ARG A 425 22.24 3.82 10.37
CA ARG A 425 20.81 3.70 10.11
C ARG A 425 20.00 3.87 11.39
N VAL A 426 18.79 4.36 11.24
CA VAL A 426 17.86 4.49 12.35
C VAL A 426 16.71 3.49 12.21
N GLU A 427 16.45 2.80 13.32
CA GLU A 427 15.34 1.89 13.52
C GLU A 427 14.23 2.58 14.32
N ILE A 428 13.02 2.55 13.79
CA ILE A 428 11.81 2.89 14.53
C ILE A 428 11.20 1.60 15.02
N HIS A 429 11.09 1.47 16.34
CA HIS A 429 10.44 0.35 16.99
C HIS A 429 9.05 0.78 17.42
N ARG A 430 8.02 0.01 17.03
CA ARG A 430 6.69 0.25 17.60
C ARG A 430 6.73 -0.15 19.06
N ASN A 431 6.10 0.65 19.90
CA ASN A 431 5.75 0.16 21.22
C ASN A 431 4.55 -0.77 21.06
N LEU A 432 4.66 -2.02 21.50
CA LEU A 432 3.53 -2.96 21.50
C LEU A 432 2.35 -2.44 22.35
N LEU A 433 2.65 -1.49 23.25
CA LEU A 433 1.66 -0.82 24.10
C LEU A 433 1.15 0.52 23.53
N GLY A 434 1.69 0.97 22.40
CA GLY A 434 1.38 2.24 21.74
C GLY A 434 0.14 2.21 20.85
N ARG A 435 -0.19 3.35 20.22
CA ARG A 435 -1.29 3.46 19.23
C ARG A 435 -0.97 2.84 17.86
N ILE A 436 0.28 2.46 17.61
CA ILE A 436 0.71 1.90 16.33
C ILE A 436 0.39 0.40 16.30
N GLU A 437 -0.66 0.03 15.58
CA GLU A 437 -1.03 -1.37 15.36
C GLU A 437 -0.04 -2.11 14.45
N GLU A 438 -0.10 -3.44 14.49
CA GLU A 438 0.61 -4.28 13.53
C GLU A 438 0.02 -4.09 12.13
N SER A 439 0.87 -4.09 11.10
CA SER A 439 0.50 -3.82 9.70
C SER A 439 0.00 -2.39 9.42
N SER A 440 0.00 -1.50 10.42
CA SER A 440 -0.31 -0.08 10.19
C SER A 440 0.76 0.60 9.35
N GLY A 441 0.29 1.38 8.38
CA GLY A 441 1.14 2.25 7.58
C GLY A 441 1.49 3.51 8.37
N ILE A 442 2.77 3.87 8.37
CA ILE A 442 3.25 5.14 8.92
C ILE A 442 3.90 5.98 7.83
N LEU A 443 3.93 7.28 8.05
CA LEU A 443 4.67 8.27 7.29
C LEU A 443 5.67 8.93 8.24
N VAL A 444 6.93 9.01 7.83
CA VAL A 444 7.99 9.56 8.66
C VAL A 444 8.56 10.80 7.98
N ASP A 445 8.59 11.88 8.75
CA ASP A 445 9.35 13.09 8.40
C ASP A 445 10.62 13.09 9.25
N TYR A 446 11.78 13.42 8.68
CA TYR A 446 13.02 13.56 9.44
C TYR A 446 14.03 14.42 8.70
N ARG A 447 15.11 14.77 9.38
CA ARG A 447 16.31 15.36 8.79
C ARG A 447 17.46 14.39 8.91
N PHE A 448 18.35 14.42 7.95
CA PHE A 448 19.56 13.60 7.94
C PHE A 448 20.74 14.44 7.52
N GLU A 449 21.92 14.07 8.01
CA GLU A 449 23.16 14.70 7.61
C GLU A 449 23.50 14.29 6.18
N THR A 450 23.69 15.27 5.30
CA THR A 450 24.09 14.98 3.93
C THR A 450 25.58 14.68 3.89
N LEU A 451 25.94 13.65 3.12
CA LEU A 451 27.33 13.36 2.79
C LEU A 451 28.04 14.61 2.25
N PRO A 452 29.36 14.75 2.47
CA PRO A 452 30.14 15.88 1.96
C PRO A 452 30.01 16.03 0.44
N SER A 453 30.43 17.18 -0.08
CA SER A 453 30.53 17.38 -1.52
C SER A 453 31.46 16.34 -2.13
N LEU A 454 30.92 15.51 -3.03
CA LEU A 454 31.61 14.38 -3.64
C LEU A 454 31.39 14.39 -5.15
N LYS A 455 32.46 14.11 -5.90
CA LYS A 455 32.40 13.83 -7.34
C LYS A 455 32.92 12.43 -7.56
N TYR A 456 32.15 11.58 -8.22
CA TYR A 456 32.54 10.20 -8.45
C TYR A 456 31.97 9.66 -9.76
N ASN A 457 32.66 8.67 -10.32
CA ASN A 457 32.16 7.87 -11.42
C ASN A 457 31.69 6.52 -10.91
N THR A 458 30.67 5.98 -11.55
CA THR A 458 30.10 4.68 -11.23
C THR A 458 30.01 3.86 -12.50
N THR A 459 30.67 2.71 -12.53
CA THR A 459 30.56 1.75 -13.62
C THR A 459 29.82 0.53 -13.12
N THR A 460 28.64 0.27 -13.68
CA THR A 460 27.86 -0.94 -13.41
C THR A 460 27.91 -1.88 -14.61
N GLN A 461 28.26 -3.14 -14.38
CA GLN A 461 28.22 -4.21 -15.36
C GLN A 461 27.30 -5.31 -14.84
N LEU A 462 26.42 -5.81 -15.69
CA LEU A 462 25.52 -6.93 -15.40
C LEU A 462 25.62 -7.94 -16.53
N VAL A 463 25.96 -9.17 -16.17
CA VAL A 463 25.93 -10.34 -17.04
C VAL A 463 24.84 -11.27 -16.52
N SER A 464 23.92 -11.67 -17.37
CA SER A 464 22.92 -12.69 -17.06
C SER A 464 22.90 -13.72 -18.18
N THR A 465 23.02 -14.99 -17.83
CA THR A 465 22.84 -16.10 -18.76
C THR A 465 21.86 -17.10 -18.18
N GLY A 466 21.06 -17.72 -19.02
CA GLY A 466 20.05 -18.67 -18.61
C GLY A 466 19.75 -19.66 -19.71
N ILE A 467 19.51 -20.90 -19.32
CA ILE A 467 19.05 -21.95 -20.22
C ILE A 467 17.80 -22.57 -19.62
N SER A 468 16.72 -22.51 -20.40
CA SER A 468 15.42 -23.06 -20.02
C SER A 468 15.09 -24.22 -20.95
N TYR A 469 14.72 -25.36 -20.38
CA TYR A 469 14.25 -26.55 -21.08
C TYR A 469 12.99 -27.05 -20.42
N LYS A 470 11.83 -26.71 -21.00
CA LYS A 470 10.49 -27.07 -20.51
C LYS A 470 10.28 -26.68 -19.05
N LYS A 471 10.65 -27.57 -18.14
CA LYS A 471 10.43 -27.52 -16.70
C LYS A 471 11.66 -27.09 -15.93
N LEU A 472 12.85 -27.16 -16.54
CA LEU A 472 14.13 -26.83 -15.93
C LEU A 472 14.60 -25.45 -16.41
N ASN A 473 15.12 -24.63 -15.50
CA ASN A 473 15.71 -23.34 -15.78
C ASN A 473 16.98 -23.18 -14.93
N LEU A 474 18.14 -23.16 -15.58
CA LEU A 474 19.42 -22.88 -14.96
C LEU A 474 19.80 -21.45 -15.32
N TYR A 475 20.25 -20.66 -14.35
CA TYR A 475 20.67 -19.29 -14.60
C TYR A 475 21.92 -18.92 -13.80
N PHE A 476 22.68 -17.98 -14.36
CA PHE A 476 23.81 -17.32 -13.71
C PHE A 476 23.68 -15.81 -13.92
N ARG A 477 23.94 -15.05 -12.87
CA ARG A 477 23.94 -13.59 -12.87
C ARG A 477 25.18 -13.09 -12.16
N LYS A 478 25.84 -12.10 -12.75
CA LYS A 478 26.96 -11.37 -12.15
C LYS A 478 26.71 -9.89 -12.32
N SER A 479 26.72 -9.14 -11.22
CA SER A 479 26.67 -7.69 -11.21
C SER A 479 27.94 -7.16 -10.55
N VAL A 480 28.61 -6.21 -11.18
CA VAL A 480 29.77 -5.50 -10.64
C VAL A 480 29.46 -4.02 -10.69
N HIS A 481 29.68 -3.34 -9.58
CA HIS A 481 29.46 -1.92 -9.40
C HIS A 481 30.75 -1.32 -8.84
N ASN A 482 31.48 -0.61 -9.69
CA ASN A 482 32.72 0.06 -9.29
C ASN A 482 32.45 1.55 -9.12
N VAL A 483 32.99 2.14 -8.06
CA VAL A 483 32.86 3.56 -7.76
C VAL A 483 34.24 4.18 -7.63
N ASP A 484 34.55 5.13 -8.50
CA ASP A 484 35.80 5.87 -8.51
C ASP A 484 35.57 7.29 -7.99
N LEU A 485 36.11 7.61 -6.82
CA LEU A 485 36.07 8.97 -6.28
C LEU A 485 36.99 9.87 -7.09
N LEU A 486 36.45 10.96 -7.64
CA LEU A 486 37.17 11.96 -8.43
C LEU A 486 37.58 13.17 -7.60
N ALA A 487 36.71 13.61 -6.68
CA ALA A 487 36.96 14.74 -5.79
C ALA A 487 36.07 14.68 -4.54
N GLY A 488 36.51 15.36 -3.48
CA GLY A 488 35.90 15.32 -2.15
C GLY A 488 36.61 14.34 -1.22
N GLU A 489 36.26 14.38 0.06
CA GLU A 489 36.82 13.50 1.09
C GLU A 489 35.71 12.60 1.62
N LEU A 490 35.98 11.30 1.65
CA LEU A 490 35.14 10.36 2.36
C LEU A 490 35.54 10.46 3.84
N ASP A 491 34.75 11.20 4.63
CA ASP A 491 34.81 11.00 6.07
C ASP A 491 34.32 9.56 6.36
N GLY A 492 34.66 8.98 7.51
CA GLY A 492 34.25 7.61 7.86
C GLY A 492 32.73 7.34 7.84
N ARG A 493 31.91 8.36 7.55
CA ARG A 493 30.45 8.32 7.38
C ARG A 493 30.04 8.08 5.91
N ALA A 494 30.87 8.45 4.93
CA ALA A 494 30.62 8.24 3.51
C ALA A 494 31.38 7.01 2.98
N THR A 495 30.67 5.91 2.76
CA THR A 495 31.24 4.69 2.17
C THR A 495 30.91 4.62 0.68
N LEU A 496 31.84 5.03 -0.18
CA LEU A 496 31.81 4.63 -1.58
C LEU A 496 32.52 3.28 -1.69
N GLY A 497 31.74 2.22 -1.92
CA GLY A 497 32.24 0.86 -1.98
C GLY A 497 32.01 0.25 -3.35
N ASN A 498 33.03 -0.46 -3.85
CA ASN A 498 32.81 -1.40 -4.93
C ASN A 498 31.91 -2.52 -4.42
N MET A 499 30.92 -2.92 -5.22
CA MET A 499 30.03 -4.03 -4.91
C MET A 499 30.05 -5.04 -6.05
N LYS A 500 30.16 -6.31 -5.69
CA LYS A 500 30.10 -7.42 -6.64
C LYS A 500 29.12 -8.46 -6.12
N VAL A 501 28.11 -8.75 -6.92
CA VAL A 501 27.08 -9.76 -6.62
C VAL A 501 27.15 -10.85 -7.66
N MET A 502 27.25 -12.10 -7.24
CA MET A 502 27.07 -13.25 -8.10
C MET A 502 25.90 -14.08 -7.62
N ALA A 503 25.12 -14.64 -8.53
CA ALA A 503 24.07 -15.59 -8.22
C ALA A 503 24.06 -16.70 -9.27
N THR A 504 24.01 -17.94 -8.82
CA THR A 504 23.78 -19.11 -9.67
C THR A 504 22.61 -19.89 -9.10
N GLY A 505 21.68 -20.30 -9.96
CA GLY A 505 20.47 -20.94 -9.48
C GLY A 505 19.85 -21.88 -10.48
N LEU A 506 19.10 -22.83 -9.94
CA LEU A 506 18.35 -23.84 -10.65
C LEU A 506 16.89 -23.76 -10.22
N GLN A 507 15.98 -23.78 -11.17
CA GLN A 507 14.55 -23.88 -10.95
C GLN A 507 14.00 -25.04 -11.75
N SER A 508 13.20 -25.90 -11.14
CA SER A 508 12.57 -27.05 -11.78
C SER A 508 11.12 -27.14 -11.37
N GLY A 509 10.20 -27.22 -12.33
CA GLY A 509 8.76 -27.23 -12.03
C GLY A 509 7.96 -28.14 -12.95
N VAL A 510 7.22 -29.08 -12.36
CA VAL A 510 6.20 -29.87 -13.06
C VAL A 510 4.84 -29.42 -12.57
N ARG A 511 3.98 -28.92 -13.46
CA ARG A 511 2.59 -28.60 -13.14
C ARG A 511 1.63 -29.46 -13.96
N GLY A 512 1.00 -30.43 -13.31
CA GLY A 512 -0.13 -31.18 -13.86
C GLY A 512 -1.47 -30.58 -13.42
N LYS A 513 -2.58 -31.16 -13.89
CA LYS A 513 -3.94 -30.78 -13.48
C LYS A 513 -4.23 -31.13 -12.01
N LYS A 514 -3.75 -32.30 -11.56
CA LYS A 514 -4.03 -32.85 -10.22
C LYS A 514 -2.85 -32.79 -9.26
N ALA A 515 -1.65 -32.50 -9.72
CA ALA A 515 -0.49 -32.38 -8.85
C ALA A 515 0.58 -31.54 -9.53
N GLY A 516 1.40 -30.90 -8.74
CA GLY A 516 2.59 -30.25 -9.23
C GLY A 516 3.60 -30.00 -8.13
N ILE A 517 4.84 -29.84 -8.57
CA ILE A 517 5.99 -29.58 -7.71
C ILE A 517 6.85 -28.51 -8.38
N SER A 518 7.35 -27.58 -7.59
CA SER A 518 8.33 -26.57 -7.97
C SER A 518 9.48 -26.61 -6.96
N LEU A 519 10.70 -26.74 -7.45
CA LEU A 519 11.93 -26.76 -6.68
C LEU A 519 12.82 -25.63 -7.19
N SER A 520 13.44 -24.88 -6.30
CA SER A 520 14.43 -23.88 -6.65
C SER A 520 15.56 -23.84 -5.63
N GLY A 521 16.79 -23.77 -6.12
CA GLY A 521 17.98 -23.52 -5.31
C GLY A 521 18.78 -22.37 -5.92
N GLU A 522 19.27 -21.45 -5.10
CA GLU A 522 20.13 -20.35 -5.50
C GLU A 522 21.29 -20.23 -4.51
N TYR A 523 22.50 -20.12 -5.05
CA TYR A 523 23.68 -19.70 -4.32
C TYR A 523 24.04 -18.28 -4.75
N LYS A 524 24.20 -17.38 -3.78
CA LYS A 524 24.45 -15.96 -4.00
C LYS A 524 25.64 -15.52 -3.17
N THR A 525 26.57 -14.79 -3.78
CA THR A 525 27.64 -14.10 -3.07
C THR A 525 27.51 -12.61 -3.27
N GLN A 526 27.81 -11.84 -2.23
CA GLN A 526 27.92 -10.41 -2.29
C GLN A 526 29.23 -9.99 -1.61
N GLU A 527 30.01 -9.20 -2.32
CA GLU A 527 31.24 -8.57 -1.83
C GLU A 527 31.02 -7.06 -1.87
N SER A 528 31.07 -6.39 -0.72
CA SER A 528 31.11 -4.92 -0.62
C SER A 528 31.78 -4.50 0.68
N VAL A 529 32.20 -3.24 0.77
CA VAL A 529 32.86 -2.67 1.96
C VAL A 529 31.93 -2.64 3.19
N GLU A 530 30.62 -2.53 2.98
CA GLU A 530 29.62 -2.44 4.06
C GLU A 530 29.00 -3.78 4.42
N PHE A 531 28.77 -4.62 3.41
CA PHE A 531 27.90 -5.79 3.54
C PHE A 531 28.32 -6.88 2.56
N SER A 532 29.23 -7.73 3.02
CA SER A 532 29.66 -8.94 2.32
C SER A 532 29.03 -10.18 2.95
N TYR A 533 28.49 -11.08 2.13
CA TYR A 533 27.94 -12.35 2.60
C TYR A 533 27.94 -13.41 1.49
N ASP A 534 27.84 -14.67 1.92
CA ASP A 534 27.43 -15.79 1.07
C ASP A 534 26.06 -16.27 1.53
N ALA A 535 25.18 -16.59 0.59
CA ALA A 535 23.83 -17.04 0.89
C ALA A 535 23.43 -18.23 0.02
N THR A 536 22.78 -19.21 0.66
CA THR A 536 22.17 -20.34 -0.02
C THR A 536 20.68 -20.34 0.28
N ASN A 537 19.85 -20.35 -0.76
CA ASN A 537 18.40 -20.28 -0.66
C ASN A 537 17.78 -21.47 -1.40
N PHE A 538 16.99 -22.27 -0.70
CA PHE A 538 16.21 -23.36 -1.25
C PHE A 538 14.73 -23.08 -1.03
N ARG A 539 13.91 -23.33 -2.06
CA ARG A 539 12.45 -23.24 -1.95
C ARG A 539 11.78 -24.36 -2.71
N ASN A 540 10.77 -24.93 -2.08
CA ASN A 540 10.01 -26.04 -2.59
C ASN A 540 8.53 -25.71 -2.42
N THR A 541 7.72 -26.01 -3.44
CA THR A 541 6.26 -25.91 -3.36
C THR A 541 5.67 -27.13 -4.02
N PHE A 542 4.81 -27.82 -3.29
CA PHE A 542 4.06 -28.98 -3.74
C PHE A 542 2.58 -28.67 -3.64
N PHE A 543 1.81 -29.08 -4.65
CA PHE A 543 0.36 -29.11 -4.55
C PHE A 543 -0.20 -30.42 -5.09
N ILE A 544 -1.28 -30.89 -4.50
CA ILE A 544 -2.07 -32.02 -4.99
C ILE A 544 -3.56 -31.72 -4.85
N ILE A 545 -4.30 -32.10 -5.88
CA ILE A 545 -5.74 -31.99 -6.04
C ILE A 545 -6.24 -33.42 -6.31
N PRO A 546 -6.32 -34.29 -5.28
CA PRO A 546 -6.70 -35.68 -5.47
C PRO A 546 -8.14 -35.78 -6.03
N THR A 547 -9.01 -34.86 -5.61
CA THR A 547 -10.39 -34.66 -6.09
C THR A 547 -10.64 -33.17 -6.30
N GLU A 548 -11.68 -32.79 -7.06
CA GLU A 548 -12.06 -31.36 -7.20
C GLU A 548 -12.47 -30.71 -5.88
N ALA A 549 -12.79 -31.52 -4.88
CA ALA A 549 -13.13 -31.11 -3.53
C ALA A 549 -11.92 -30.87 -2.63
N ILE A 550 -10.73 -31.41 -2.93
CA ILE A 550 -9.58 -31.36 -2.01
C ILE A 550 -8.41 -30.71 -2.71
N THR A 551 -7.78 -29.73 -2.07
CA THR A 551 -6.51 -29.15 -2.50
C THR A 551 -5.59 -29.10 -1.31
N TRP A 552 -4.46 -29.81 -1.38
CA TRP A 552 -3.40 -29.72 -0.40
C TRP A 552 -2.20 -29.02 -1.03
N THR A 553 -1.65 -28.03 -0.33
CA THR A 553 -0.46 -27.31 -0.72
C THR A 553 0.53 -27.36 0.43
N ALA A 554 1.79 -27.69 0.13
CA ALA A 554 2.87 -27.66 1.09
C ALA A 554 4.04 -26.88 0.51
N SER A 555 4.73 -26.11 1.33
CA SER A 555 5.94 -25.41 0.93
C SER A 555 7.00 -25.47 2.00
N ALA A 556 8.26 -25.47 1.59
CA ALA A 556 9.40 -25.42 2.47
C ALA A 556 10.43 -24.46 1.87
N ALA A 557 10.97 -23.59 2.69
CA ALA A 557 12.02 -22.65 2.33
C ALA A 557 13.13 -22.71 3.36
N TYR A 558 14.37 -22.67 2.90
CA TYR A 558 15.55 -22.59 3.76
C TYR A 558 16.48 -21.51 3.21
N LEU A 559 16.97 -20.64 4.08
CA LEU A 559 17.95 -19.61 3.79
C LEU A 559 19.09 -19.74 4.80
N HIS A 560 20.30 -19.98 4.30
CA HIS A 560 21.53 -19.80 5.07
C HIS A 560 22.23 -18.53 4.56
N MET A 561 22.69 -17.67 5.44
CA MET A 561 23.45 -16.47 5.12
C MET A 561 24.62 -16.31 6.09
N ASP A 562 25.83 -16.22 5.55
CA ASP A 562 27.06 -16.06 6.31
C ASP A 562 27.71 -14.71 5.97
N HIS A 563 27.74 -13.78 6.93
CA HIS A 563 28.34 -12.47 6.74
C HIS A 563 29.85 -12.54 6.88
N ARG A 564 30.59 -11.96 5.93
CA ARG A 564 32.06 -12.03 5.90
C ARG A 564 32.74 -10.91 6.67
N LEU A 565 32.05 -9.79 6.93
CA LEU A 565 32.63 -8.60 7.58
C LEU A 565 32.30 -8.51 9.08
N LYS A 566 31.25 -9.21 9.51
CA LYS A 566 30.86 -9.38 10.91
C LYS A 566 30.67 -10.88 11.10
N GLU A 567 31.03 -11.43 12.26
CA GLU A 567 30.78 -12.84 12.60
C GLU A 567 29.27 -13.06 12.85
N TYR A 568 28.48 -12.80 11.80
CA TYR A 568 27.03 -12.79 11.83
C TYR A 568 26.50 -13.82 10.83
N GLN A 569 25.66 -14.74 11.31
CA GLN A 569 25.06 -15.81 10.51
C GLN A 569 23.55 -15.81 10.70
N ILE A 570 22.82 -16.15 9.63
CA ILE A 570 21.36 -16.29 9.65
C ILE A 570 20.99 -17.64 9.03
N ASP A 571 20.24 -18.44 9.77
CA ASP A 571 19.58 -19.65 9.30
C ASP A 571 18.07 -19.51 9.46
N ASP A 572 17.31 -19.42 8.35
CA ASP A 572 15.85 -19.28 8.37
C ASP A 572 15.21 -20.46 7.62
N LEU A 573 14.56 -21.33 8.38
CA LEU A 573 13.76 -22.46 7.88
C LEU A 573 12.28 -22.15 8.05
N SER A 574 11.52 -22.23 6.96
CA SER A 574 10.07 -22.09 6.99
C SER A 574 9.40 -23.27 6.29
N ILE A 575 8.42 -23.89 6.96
CA ILE A 575 7.61 -24.97 6.43
C ILE A 575 6.14 -24.57 6.60
N SER A 576 5.36 -24.65 5.54
CA SER A 576 3.92 -24.41 5.61
C SER A 576 3.14 -25.49 4.87
N SER A 577 1.94 -25.78 5.37
CA SER A 577 1.01 -26.74 4.80
C SER A 577 -0.40 -26.20 4.92
N GLU A 578 -1.17 -26.25 3.84
CA GLU A 578 -2.55 -25.80 3.77
C GLU A 578 -3.39 -26.89 3.09
N LEU A 579 -4.45 -27.33 3.77
CA LEU A 579 -5.43 -28.27 3.24
C LEU A 579 -6.77 -27.54 3.10
N LYS A 580 -7.28 -27.51 1.87
CA LYS A 580 -8.62 -27.03 1.53
C LYS A 580 -9.49 -28.23 1.17
N TRP A 581 -10.63 -28.35 1.81
CA TRP A 581 -11.60 -29.41 1.58
C TRP A 581 -13.00 -28.85 1.44
N ARG A 582 -13.65 -29.21 0.34
CA ARG A 582 -15.01 -28.81 -0.04
C ARG A 582 -15.84 -30.07 -0.30
N PRO A 583 -16.23 -30.82 0.75
CA PRO A 583 -16.96 -32.08 0.59
C PRO A 583 -18.30 -31.91 -0.13
N THR A 584 -18.90 -30.74 -0.01
CA THR A 584 -20.15 -30.35 -0.67
C THR A 584 -20.04 -28.91 -1.16
N MET A 585 -20.97 -28.47 -2.03
CA MET A 585 -20.94 -27.09 -2.56
C MET A 585 -21.11 -26.01 -1.48
N ASP A 586 -21.60 -26.40 -0.32
CA ASP A 586 -22.02 -25.55 0.79
C ASP A 586 -21.15 -25.69 2.06
N LEU A 587 -20.19 -26.63 2.10
CA LEU A 587 -19.24 -26.80 3.20
C LEU A 587 -17.81 -26.61 2.73
N TYR A 588 -17.07 -25.75 3.44
CA TYR A 588 -15.67 -25.42 3.18
C TYR A 588 -14.89 -25.57 4.47
N ILE A 589 -13.80 -26.34 4.40
CA ILE A 589 -12.90 -26.56 5.51
C ILE A 589 -11.51 -26.19 5.03
N THR A 590 -10.83 -25.31 5.74
CA THR A 590 -9.44 -24.96 5.50
C THR A 590 -8.67 -25.23 6.78
N SER A 591 -7.58 -25.98 6.72
CA SER A 591 -6.64 -26.11 7.84
C SER A 591 -5.25 -25.75 7.37
N TYR A 592 -4.48 -25.11 8.25
CA TYR A 592 -3.12 -24.72 7.94
C TYR A 592 -2.19 -24.95 9.12
N LEU A 593 -0.92 -25.08 8.78
CA LEU A 593 0.19 -25.28 9.70
C LEU A 593 1.39 -24.53 9.14
N THR A 594 2.04 -23.71 9.95
CA THR A 594 3.26 -22.98 9.62
C THR A 594 4.25 -23.16 10.76
N LEU A 595 5.45 -23.59 10.42
CA LEU A 595 6.60 -23.61 11.32
C LEU A 595 7.67 -22.71 10.70
N ARG A 596 8.22 -21.81 11.49
CA ARG A 596 9.40 -21.03 11.14
C ARG A 596 10.40 -21.13 12.27
N ASN A 597 11.63 -21.50 11.95
CA ASN A 597 12.76 -21.37 12.86
C ASN A 597 13.76 -20.42 12.22
N ARG A 598 14.11 -19.36 12.93
CA ARG A 598 15.12 -18.41 12.51
C ARG A 598 16.17 -18.28 13.61
N ASP A 599 17.37 -18.72 13.29
CA ASP A 599 18.56 -18.57 14.13
C ASP A 599 19.43 -17.44 13.58
N GLU A 600 19.93 -16.59 14.46
CA GLU A 600 20.76 -15.44 14.14
C GLU A 600 21.90 -15.36 15.16
N SER A 601 23.17 -15.42 14.75
CA SER A 601 24.28 -15.59 15.72
C SER A 601 24.46 -14.46 16.74
N GLU A 602 23.95 -13.24 16.47
CA GLU A 602 23.98 -12.10 17.40
C GLU A 602 22.61 -11.82 18.07
N ARG A 603 21.55 -12.53 17.68
CA ARG A 603 20.20 -12.39 18.27
C ARG A 603 19.74 -13.72 18.84
N ASN A 604 18.62 -13.69 19.52
CA ASN A 604 18.03 -14.89 20.08
C ASN A 604 17.26 -15.65 19.00
N GLU A 605 17.30 -16.99 19.09
CA GLU A 605 16.52 -17.89 18.24
C GLU A 605 15.04 -17.49 18.26
N GLU A 606 14.45 -17.37 17.07
CA GLU A 606 13.02 -17.09 16.86
C GLU A 606 12.34 -18.34 16.33
N ILE A 607 11.51 -18.97 17.18
CA ILE A 607 10.68 -20.11 16.78
C ILE A 607 9.22 -19.67 16.75
N ASN A 608 8.63 -19.69 15.55
CA ASN A 608 7.22 -19.41 15.34
C ASN A 608 6.49 -20.65 14.87
N PHE A 609 5.46 -21.04 15.62
CA PHE A 609 4.57 -22.14 15.29
C PHE A 609 3.14 -21.65 15.25
N GLU A 610 2.51 -21.77 14.10
CA GLU A 610 1.12 -21.36 13.88
C GLU A 610 0.33 -22.52 13.28
N TYR A 611 -0.86 -22.77 13.81
CA TYR A 611 -1.80 -23.67 13.18
C TYR A 611 -3.22 -23.24 13.41
N GLY A 612 -4.08 -23.54 12.45
CA GLY A 612 -5.47 -23.20 12.56
C GLY A 612 -6.36 -24.03 11.66
N PHE A 613 -7.65 -23.93 11.91
CA PHE A 613 -8.67 -24.43 11.00
C PHE A 613 -9.85 -23.46 10.93
N SER A 614 -10.47 -23.40 9.77
CA SER A 614 -11.66 -22.62 9.47
C SER A 614 -12.68 -23.54 8.84
N LEU A 615 -13.84 -23.68 9.48
CA LEU A 615 -15.00 -24.40 8.97
C LEU A 615 -16.07 -23.38 8.61
N GLN A 616 -16.48 -23.37 7.35
CA GLN A 616 -17.55 -22.53 6.86
C GLN A 616 -18.64 -23.38 6.24
N ARG A 617 -19.85 -23.30 6.79
CA ARG A 617 -21.05 -23.91 6.22
C ARG A 617 -22.03 -22.84 5.77
N LEU A 618 -22.45 -22.96 4.53
CA LEU A 618 -23.46 -22.15 3.89
C LEU A 618 -24.76 -22.95 3.87
N TRP A 619 -25.85 -22.35 4.27
CA TRP A 619 -27.19 -22.77 3.91
C TRP A 619 -27.83 -21.63 3.13
N ARG A 620 -28.94 -21.90 2.46
CA ARG A 620 -29.63 -20.90 1.60
C ARG A 620 -29.78 -19.52 2.25
N ILE A 621 -30.02 -19.49 3.57
CA ILE A 621 -30.26 -18.27 4.35
C ILE A 621 -29.36 -18.18 5.60
N PHE A 622 -28.41 -19.09 5.80
CA PHE A 622 -27.51 -19.08 6.96
C PHE A 622 -26.06 -19.25 6.53
N ARG A 623 -25.12 -18.64 7.26
CA ARG A 623 -23.70 -18.89 7.15
C ARG A 623 -23.16 -19.08 8.56
N LEU A 624 -22.57 -20.24 8.82
CA LEU A 624 -21.81 -20.50 10.03
C LEU A 624 -20.32 -20.53 9.67
N LYS A 625 -19.51 -19.78 10.39
CA LYS A 625 -18.05 -19.78 10.32
C LYS A 625 -17.51 -20.09 11.71
N ILE A 626 -16.66 -21.10 11.82
CA ILE A 626 -15.95 -21.43 13.04
C ILE A 626 -14.47 -21.40 12.69
N GLU A 627 -13.71 -20.59 13.41
CA GLU A 627 -12.27 -20.48 13.23
C GLU A 627 -11.56 -20.72 14.53
N PHE A 628 -10.48 -21.48 14.45
CA PHE A 628 -9.54 -21.69 15.53
C PHE A 628 -8.16 -21.38 14.99
N ASP A 629 -7.42 -20.56 15.72
CA ASP A 629 -6.03 -20.23 15.45
C ASP A 629 -5.24 -20.37 16.75
N LYS A 630 -4.04 -20.93 16.67
CA LYS A 630 -3.09 -20.94 17.77
C LYS A 630 -1.71 -20.56 17.24
N ARG A 631 -1.11 -19.58 17.89
CA ARG A 631 0.22 -19.07 17.60
C ARG A 631 1.11 -19.21 18.81
N LYS A 632 2.31 -19.73 18.61
CA LYS A 632 3.38 -19.77 19.61
C LYS A 632 4.60 -19.10 19.02
N TRP A 633 5.10 -18.10 19.71
CA TRP A 633 6.31 -17.35 19.38
C TRP A 633 7.27 -17.50 20.55
N GLU A 634 8.50 -17.89 20.27
CA GLU A 634 9.58 -17.94 21.24
C GLU A 634 10.70 -17.04 20.74
N PHE A 635 10.93 -15.95 21.44
CA PHE A 635 12.07 -15.05 21.27
C PHE A 635 12.74 -14.98 22.63
N ASP A 636 13.93 -15.55 22.87
CA ASP A 636 14.52 -15.46 24.22
C ASP A 636 14.59 -13.98 24.68
N PRO A 637 14.08 -13.59 25.87
CA PRO A 637 13.37 -14.38 26.90
C PRO A 637 11.83 -14.36 26.82
N GLN A 638 11.24 -13.68 25.85
CA GLN A 638 9.80 -13.58 25.63
C GLN A 638 9.20 -14.81 24.94
N ARG A 639 8.21 -15.43 25.59
CA ARG A 639 7.35 -16.43 24.98
C ARG A 639 5.94 -15.87 24.86
N ILE A 640 5.35 -15.94 23.68
CA ILE A 640 3.97 -15.53 23.44
C ILE A 640 3.21 -16.74 22.93
N ASN A 641 2.16 -17.15 23.63
CA ASN A 641 1.27 -18.19 23.18
C ASN A 641 -0.16 -17.65 23.18
N GLU A 642 -0.73 -17.57 21.99
CA GLU A 642 -2.04 -17.01 21.69
C GLU A 642 -2.94 -18.14 21.18
N LYS A 643 -4.13 -18.27 21.76
CA LYS A 643 -5.19 -19.16 21.28
C LYS A 643 -6.41 -18.31 20.99
N ARG A 644 -6.94 -18.42 19.78
CA ARG A 644 -8.11 -17.66 19.36
C ARG A 644 -9.17 -18.57 18.77
N THR A 645 -10.38 -18.48 19.29
CA THR A 645 -11.55 -19.16 18.73
C THR A 645 -12.59 -18.12 18.34
N THR A 646 -13.07 -18.17 17.10
CA THR A 646 -14.09 -17.27 16.57
C THR A 646 -15.26 -18.07 16.04
N ILE A 647 -16.48 -17.69 16.43
CA ILE A 647 -17.72 -18.27 15.92
C ILE A 647 -18.57 -17.14 15.35
N GLU A 648 -18.90 -17.24 14.07
CA GLU A 648 -19.78 -16.31 13.39
C GLU A 648 -21.01 -17.05 12.85
N LEU A 649 -22.20 -16.61 13.25
CA LEU A 649 -23.45 -17.07 12.69
C LEU A 649 -24.17 -15.89 12.05
N GLU A 650 -24.34 -15.95 10.73
CA GLU A 650 -25.09 -14.99 9.94
C GLU A 650 -26.37 -15.65 9.42
N ARG A 651 -27.52 -15.02 9.63
CA ARG A 651 -28.78 -15.38 8.96
C ARG A 651 -29.17 -14.26 8.01
N VAL A 652 -29.28 -14.54 6.72
CA VAL A 652 -29.78 -13.62 5.69
C VAL A 652 -31.27 -13.87 5.49
N PHE A 653 -32.11 -12.84 5.41
CA PHE A 653 -33.54 -12.99 5.18
C PHE A 653 -34.12 -11.92 4.26
#